data_AF-A0A1V5YTU9-F1
#
_entry.id   AF-A0A1V5YTU9-F1
#
_cell.length_a   1.000
_cell.length_b   1.000
_cell.length_c   1.000
_cell.angle_alpha   90.00
_cell.angle_beta   90.00
_cell.angle_gamma   90.00
#
_symmetry.space_group_name_H-M   'P 1'
#
loop_
_entity.id
_entity.type
_entity.pdbx_description
1 polymer ?
#
loop_
_entity_poly.entity_id
_entity_poly.type
_entity_poly.pdbx_seq_one_letter_code
_entity_poly.pdbx_strand_id
1 'polypeptide(L)'
;MENKAGTTRIDLKVLWQALTDEEKERACQDFWEDPDRGTDLIHYVYDHLSQILHFREKYLKKRSLEEKTRFLFKFILRPSLEPALDAALRSWLLAHHRSMICSFLDSLGIPHENGLINDDPAPPDSQAFSACIQKLLSAYEPRIVCIYIGYLVLTGDDTLWTPLQKAVEEIPLDFAEHLSQKIGTQEVVEPTVEEEEKEPERTSSFTTLDHLLIKTMVASALQVDHALPEEHVEHLIDEVVELNVERKHSFFHRGFFNALFNREMAFDFPGANDERRSWYFCGAFMGYLRGTDKEKCRNLLINQISIVQELVNNRALECGAMLLPYVYPILLKDRKFDLLKIWLLQHIFGLWPTERERFLLHVYYDAARMLRRGASTEAGLLLETLNKIVSKYEKLDSDFVNQIEPLIARKQGQASQLEGKFAAAQTLFSKALEKLDKENAANTLADLGLVSGGFRSLKSILPAGNMADTKGIANSLAKGKDFYLQAIDQYGTLATNAHFCMGILYFVGAEQCEEKCAHHLQIALDGMLQKHKIYNENGLVDWTRFLLGIALLEVMDPANLQNAIESIQHNLENKIQFPMWLWEKVLESLKAFDVPDTIEDVAHRLFQKRNNEAFQTLWSTGFYTIGAVQKPFFEWIKKKKEATFEKWGDLETLFHAARKQEAIELCETILDFMEIEAQAEQHCRLLFIEFLEKNPLLQPIWNESDINALLVRLYELNGNFIDAAPKLRSAFFQCRDGGEAHQIQEARQIIQTLQDYGLGEDYWKDLHQCLSGLEQKQIQMQETENTLRAGSVIHVLYIGGNEIQTAYKDSIQEEIRQNYPGLKCKFLFPGWNTNWQKDFDEAKPYIAEANVVVINKLIRTHLGRALRKHCGSSHPWISCCGRGRHSIQNRIIEAAQWACTLNKYN
;
A
#
# COMPACT_ATOMS: atom_id res chain seq x y z
N MET A 1 -22.30 10.08 -33.62
CA MET A 1 -21.45 11.28 -33.72
C MET A 1 -20.16 10.92 -34.48
N GLU A 2 -19.75 11.71 -35.48
CA GLU A 2 -18.47 11.53 -36.20
C GLU A 2 -17.49 12.64 -35.81
N ASN A 3 -16.25 12.28 -35.42
CA ASN A 3 -15.20 13.25 -35.08
C ASN A 3 -14.53 13.79 -36.36
N LYS A 4 -14.20 15.09 -36.39
CA LYS A 4 -13.42 15.77 -37.46
C LYS A 4 -12.01 15.19 -37.69
N ALA A 5 -11.55 14.27 -36.85
CA ALA A 5 -10.25 13.58 -36.99
C ALA A 5 -10.30 12.13 -37.53
N GLY A 6 -11.45 11.65 -38.02
CA GLY A 6 -11.53 10.38 -38.78
C GLY A 6 -11.61 9.09 -37.95
N THR A 7 -12.64 8.29 -38.27
CA THR A 7 -12.78 6.84 -37.98
C THR A 7 -13.02 6.35 -36.53
N THR A 8 -13.87 7.01 -35.73
CA THR A 8 -14.60 6.28 -34.67
C THR A 8 -16.01 6.85 -34.51
N ARG A 9 -17.03 6.02 -34.74
CA ARG A 9 -18.44 6.36 -34.49
C ARG A 9 -18.70 6.20 -32.99
N ILE A 10 -19.05 7.29 -32.30
CA ILE A 10 -19.41 7.23 -30.87
C ILE A 10 -20.83 6.64 -30.75
N ASP A 11 -20.97 5.60 -29.94
CA ASP A 11 -22.22 4.90 -29.58
C ASP A 11 -22.24 4.56 -28.07
N LEU A 12 -23.32 3.94 -27.58
CA LEU A 12 -23.46 3.59 -26.16
C LEU A 12 -22.37 2.63 -25.67
N LYS A 13 -21.81 1.78 -26.54
CA LYS A 13 -20.71 0.87 -26.18
C LYS A 13 -19.42 1.64 -25.94
N VAL A 14 -19.15 2.68 -26.72
CA VAL A 14 -18.00 3.58 -26.49
C VAL A 14 -18.13 4.28 -25.14
N LEU A 15 -19.33 4.79 -24.79
CA LEU A 15 -19.55 5.40 -23.47
C LEU A 15 -19.37 4.38 -22.34
N TRP A 16 -19.90 3.16 -22.51
CA TRP A 16 -19.71 2.07 -21.56
C TRP A 16 -18.24 1.68 -21.37
N GLN A 17 -17.46 1.69 -22.44
CA GLN A 17 -16.03 1.40 -22.39
C GLN A 17 -15.22 2.50 -21.70
N ALA A 18 -15.75 3.73 -21.63
CA ALA A 18 -15.14 4.83 -20.90
C ALA A 18 -15.32 4.72 -19.38
N LEU A 19 -16.23 3.88 -18.88
CA LEU A 19 -16.35 3.57 -17.44
C LEU A 19 -15.23 2.61 -16.99
N THR A 20 -14.79 2.75 -15.74
CA THR A 20 -13.93 1.76 -15.06
C THR A 20 -14.71 0.49 -14.77
N ASP A 21 -14.03 -0.62 -14.44
CA ASP A 21 -14.72 -1.89 -14.13
C ASP A 21 -15.59 -1.77 -12.86
N GLU A 22 -15.14 -1.00 -11.87
CA GLU A 22 -15.93 -0.68 -10.67
C GLU A 22 -17.17 0.14 -11.03
N GLU A 23 -17.02 1.16 -11.89
CA GLU A 23 -18.14 1.98 -12.36
C GLU A 23 -19.14 1.17 -13.19
N LYS A 24 -18.69 0.23 -14.02
CA LYS A 24 -19.57 -0.63 -14.81
C LYS A 24 -20.34 -1.62 -13.94
N GLU A 25 -19.68 -2.23 -12.95
CA GLU A 25 -20.36 -3.09 -11.98
C GLU A 25 -21.39 -2.30 -11.19
N ARG A 26 -21.03 -1.08 -10.76
CA ARG A 26 -21.94 -0.17 -10.07
C ARG A 26 -23.13 0.23 -10.95
N ALA A 27 -22.91 0.57 -12.22
CA ALA A 27 -23.96 0.90 -13.17
C ALA A 27 -24.95 -0.26 -13.39
N CYS A 28 -24.46 -1.50 -13.44
CA CYS A 28 -25.30 -2.69 -13.51
C CYS A 28 -26.10 -2.90 -12.21
N GLN A 29 -25.55 -2.53 -11.06
CA GLN A 29 -26.28 -2.59 -9.79
C GLN A 29 -27.37 -1.50 -9.74
N ASP A 30 -27.03 -0.26 -10.10
CA ASP A 30 -27.97 0.87 -10.11
C ASP A 30 -29.15 0.61 -11.06
N PHE A 31 -28.92 -0.09 -12.19
CA PHE A 31 -29.99 -0.56 -13.07
C PHE A 31 -31.08 -1.34 -12.33
N TRP A 32 -30.70 -2.23 -11.40
CA TRP A 32 -31.63 -3.06 -10.63
C TRP A 32 -32.23 -2.35 -9.42
N GLU A 33 -31.52 -1.38 -8.86
CA GLU A 33 -31.92 -0.62 -7.66
C GLU A 33 -32.79 0.60 -7.99
N ASP A 34 -32.85 1.02 -9.26
CA ASP A 34 -33.61 2.19 -9.72
C ASP A 34 -35.13 2.02 -9.45
N PRO A 35 -35.72 2.84 -8.56
CA PRO A 35 -37.13 2.71 -8.18
C PRO A 35 -38.09 3.18 -9.28
N ASP A 36 -37.62 4.02 -10.21
CA ASP A 36 -38.41 4.56 -11.31
C ASP A 36 -38.32 3.66 -12.56
N ARG A 37 -37.68 2.50 -12.43
CA ARG A 37 -37.51 1.52 -13.50
C ARG A 37 -38.83 0.85 -13.85
N GLY A 38 -39.25 1.03 -15.10
CA GLY A 38 -40.41 0.33 -15.65
C GLY A 38 -40.29 -1.19 -15.53
N THR A 39 -41.36 -1.83 -15.04
CA THR A 39 -41.44 -3.29 -14.85
C THR A 39 -41.24 -4.05 -16.15
N ASP A 40 -41.70 -3.50 -17.28
CA ASP A 40 -41.54 -4.10 -18.62
C ASP A 40 -40.07 -4.27 -19.03
N LEU A 41 -39.21 -3.28 -18.75
CA LEU A 41 -37.78 -3.37 -19.06
C LEU A 41 -37.08 -4.39 -18.16
N ILE A 42 -37.46 -4.47 -16.88
CA ILE A 42 -36.95 -5.50 -15.97
C ILE A 42 -37.32 -6.91 -16.47
N HIS A 43 -38.57 -7.10 -16.90
CA HIS A 43 -39.03 -8.36 -17.48
C HIS A 43 -38.30 -8.72 -18.77
N TYR A 44 -38.12 -7.75 -19.66
CA TYR A 44 -37.36 -7.90 -20.90
C TYR A 44 -35.92 -8.37 -20.64
N VAL A 45 -35.23 -7.74 -19.67
CA VAL A 45 -33.86 -8.10 -19.31
C VAL A 45 -33.79 -9.48 -18.66
N TYR A 46 -34.74 -9.84 -17.80
CA TYR A 46 -34.80 -11.19 -17.23
C TYR A 46 -35.04 -12.26 -18.28
N ASP A 47 -35.92 -12.04 -19.26
CA ASP A 47 -36.17 -12.99 -20.35
C ASP A 47 -34.89 -13.23 -21.17
N HIS A 48 -34.23 -12.15 -21.61
CA HIS A 48 -33.02 -12.26 -22.41
C HIS A 48 -31.84 -12.84 -21.62
N LEU A 49 -31.64 -12.45 -20.36
CA LEU A 49 -30.62 -13.06 -19.50
C LEU A 49 -30.92 -14.54 -19.24
N SER A 50 -32.19 -14.93 -19.12
CA SER A 50 -32.59 -16.33 -18.93
C SER A 50 -32.23 -17.20 -20.14
N GLN A 51 -32.38 -16.65 -21.34
CA GLN A 51 -32.01 -17.31 -22.59
C GLN A 51 -30.48 -17.42 -22.72
N ILE A 52 -29.75 -16.33 -22.43
CA ILE A 52 -28.27 -16.27 -22.49
C ILE A 52 -27.61 -17.21 -21.46
N LEU A 53 -28.19 -17.30 -20.26
CA LEU A 53 -27.65 -18.12 -19.17
C LEU A 53 -28.20 -19.55 -19.15
N HIS A 54 -29.18 -19.86 -20.00
CA HIS A 54 -29.99 -21.08 -19.94
C HIS A 54 -30.57 -21.38 -18.56
N PHE A 55 -30.94 -20.33 -17.83
CA PHE A 55 -31.60 -20.43 -16.53
C PHE A 55 -33.10 -20.22 -16.67
N ARG A 56 -33.89 -20.80 -15.75
CA ARG A 56 -35.30 -20.42 -15.64
C ARG A 56 -35.39 -18.96 -15.16
N GLU A 57 -36.27 -18.15 -15.75
CA GLU A 57 -36.48 -16.75 -15.33
C GLU A 57 -36.78 -16.64 -13.81
N LYS A 58 -37.61 -17.55 -13.28
CA LYS A 58 -37.94 -17.65 -11.84
C LYS A 58 -36.71 -17.95 -10.96
N TYR A 59 -35.69 -18.62 -11.51
CA TYR A 59 -34.43 -18.89 -10.81
C TYR A 59 -33.57 -17.63 -10.75
N LEU A 60 -33.45 -16.89 -11.85
CA LEU A 60 -32.74 -15.61 -11.90
C LEU A 60 -33.35 -14.55 -10.98
N LYS A 61 -34.68 -14.45 -10.94
CA LYS A 61 -35.38 -13.51 -10.05
C LYS A 61 -35.09 -13.74 -8.56
N LYS A 62 -34.82 -14.99 -8.16
CA LYS A 62 -34.51 -15.38 -6.77
C LYS A 62 -33.05 -15.19 -6.38
N ARG A 63 -32.16 -14.85 -7.32
CA ARG A 63 -30.73 -14.63 -7.06
C ARG A 63 -30.51 -13.37 -6.22
N SER A 64 -29.38 -13.31 -5.54
CA SER A 64 -28.97 -12.09 -4.85
C SER A 64 -28.79 -10.95 -5.87
N LEU A 65 -28.86 -9.71 -5.40
CA LEU A 65 -28.59 -8.55 -6.24
C LEU A 65 -27.18 -8.63 -6.85
N GLU A 66 -26.19 -9.04 -6.05
CA GLU A 66 -24.80 -9.22 -6.50
C GLU A 66 -24.68 -10.21 -7.66
N GLU A 67 -25.37 -11.36 -7.57
CA GLU A 67 -25.40 -12.34 -8.67
C GLU A 67 -26.07 -11.77 -9.93
N LYS A 68 -27.17 -11.02 -9.77
CA LYS A 68 -27.88 -10.37 -10.89
C LYS A 68 -27.02 -9.29 -11.56
N THR A 69 -26.34 -8.47 -10.77
CA THR A 69 -25.39 -7.46 -11.23
C THR A 69 -24.27 -8.11 -12.03
N ARG A 70 -23.67 -9.18 -11.50
CA ARG A 70 -22.59 -9.92 -12.17
C ARG A 70 -23.05 -10.51 -13.51
N PHE A 71 -24.26 -11.06 -13.56
CA PHE A 71 -24.84 -11.59 -14.81
C PHE A 71 -25.09 -10.49 -15.83
N LEU A 72 -25.72 -9.39 -15.41
CA LEU A 72 -25.97 -8.26 -16.31
C LEU A 72 -24.65 -7.69 -16.83
N PHE A 73 -23.70 -7.38 -15.94
CA PHE A 73 -22.37 -6.85 -16.28
C PHE A 73 -21.66 -7.70 -17.33
N LYS A 74 -21.70 -9.03 -17.19
CA LYS A 74 -21.06 -9.96 -18.13
C LYS A 74 -21.65 -9.89 -19.55
N PHE A 75 -22.93 -9.57 -19.69
CA PHE A 75 -23.66 -9.69 -20.96
C PHE A 75 -24.24 -8.38 -21.49
N ILE A 76 -24.14 -7.27 -20.77
CA ILE A 76 -24.81 -5.99 -21.07
C ILE A 76 -24.47 -5.42 -22.46
N LEU A 77 -23.31 -5.77 -23.02
CA LEU A 77 -22.90 -5.35 -24.36
C LEU A 77 -23.54 -6.17 -25.51
N ARG A 78 -24.35 -7.20 -25.21
CA ARG A 78 -25.07 -7.94 -26.25
C ARG A 78 -26.14 -7.03 -26.89
N PRO A 79 -26.33 -7.09 -28.23
CA PRO A 79 -27.32 -6.25 -28.92
C PRO A 79 -28.74 -6.38 -28.34
N SER A 80 -29.14 -7.59 -27.94
CA SER A 80 -30.44 -7.82 -27.31
C SER A 80 -30.61 -7.14 -25.94
N LEU A 81 -29.52 -6.69 -25.31
CA LEU A 81 -29.51 -5.99 -24.03
C LEU A 81 -29.17 -4.50 -24.17
N GLU A 82 -29.17 -3.94 -25.38
CA GLU A 82 -28.96 -2.50 -25.59
C GLU A 82 -29.93 -1.60 -24.78
N PRO A 83 -31.22 -1.93 -24.62
CA PRO A 83 -32.10 -1.19 -23.71
C PRO A 83 -31.65 -1.24 -22.24
N ALA A 84 -30.98 -2.31 -21.82
CA ALA A 84 -30.41 -2.43 -20.48
C ALA A 84 -29.12 -1.60 -20.33
N LEU A 85 -28.34 -1.49 -21.40
CA LEU A 85 -27.11 -0.69 -21.45
C LEU A 85 -27.39 0.80 -21.31
N ASP A 86 -28.33 1.32 -22.12
CA ASP A 86 -28.83 2.70 -22.00
C ASP A 86 -29.32 2.98 -20.56
N ALA A 87 -30.18 2.10 -20.09
CA ALA A 87 -30.76 2.16 -18.76
C ALA A 87 -29.73 2.18 -17.62
N ALA A 88 -28.69 1.35 -17.70
CA ALA A 88 -27.63 1.27 -16.70
C ALA A 88 -26.77 2.55 -16.68
N LEU A 89 -26.39 3.06 -17.85
CA LEU A 89 -25.67 4.35 -17.96
C LEU A 89 -26.49 5.49 -17.36
N ARG A 90 -27.79 5.53 -17.65
CA ARG A 90 -28.71 6.54 -17.11
C ARG A 90 -28.80 6.51 -15.58
N SER A 91 -29.05 5.33 -15.00
CA SER A 91 -29.17 5.20 -13.54
C SER A 91 -27.87 5.55 -12.85
N TRP A 92 -26.74 5.12 -13.40
CA TRP A 92 -25.42 5.45 -12.87
C TRP A 92 -25.14 6.96 -12.87
N LEU A 93 -25.38 7.64 -14.01
CA LEU A 93 -25.25 9.09 -14.13
C LEU A 93 -26.13 9.83 -13.10
N LEU A 94 -27.38 9.41 -12.94
CA LEU A 94 -28.32 10.01 -11.98
C LEU A 94 -28.01 9.67 -10.51
N ALA A 95 -27.44 8.50 -10.23
CA ALA A 95 -27.08 8.08 -8.88
C ALA A 95 -25.79 8.77 -8.40
N HIS A 96 -24.78 8.87 -9.26
CA HIS A 96 -23.42 9.23 -8.87
C HIS A 96 -22.97 10.62 -9.36
N HIS A 97 -23.58 11.16 -10.41
CA HIS A 97 -23.16 12.43 -11.03
C HIS A 97 -24.27 13.48 -11.06
N ARG A 98 -25.26 13.35 -10.16
CA ARG A 98 -26.42 14.24 -10.08
C ARG A 98 -26.07 15.72 -9.91
N SER A 99 -25.04 16.04 -9.13
CA SER A 99 -24.59 17.43 -8.94
C SER A 99 -24.15 18.08 -10.26
N MET A 100 -23.43 17.34 -11.11
CA MET A 100 -23.02 17.77 -12.44
C MET A 100 -24.22 17.96 -13.35
N ILE A 101 -25.18 17.01 -13.33
CA ILE A 101 -26.42 17.07 -14.11
C ILE A 101 -27.25 18.31 -13.73
N CYS A 102 -27.46 18.56 -12.43
CA CYS A 102 -28.14 19.77 -11.96
C CYS A 102 -27.36 21.02 -12.39
N SER A 103 -26.04 21.05 -12.20
CA SER A 103 -25.20 22.18 -12.61
C SER A 103 -25.24 22.47 -14.12
N PHE A 104 -25.40 21.43 -14.95
CA PHE A 104 -25.61 21.56 -16.40
C PHE A 104 -26.94 22.24 -16.70
N LEU A 105 -28.03 21.70 -16.14
CA LEU A 105 -29.39 22.19 -16.37
C LEU A 105 -29.59 23.61 -15.79
N ASP A 106 -29.07 23.88 -14.59
CA ASP A 106 -29.06 25.20 -13.95
C ASP A 106 -28.33 26.24 -14.81
N SER A 107 -27.19 25.85 -15.40
CA SER A 107 -26.39 26.76 -16.25
C SER A 107 -27.08 27.07 -17.58
N LEU A 108 -28.00 26.22 -18.02
CA LEU A 108 -28.82 26.43 -19.21
C LEU A 108 -30.19 27.06 -18.88
N GLY A 109 -30.51 27.24 -17.59
CA GLY A 109 -31.80 27.75 -17.14
C GLY A 109 -32.96 26.79 -17.39
N ILE A 110 -32.69 25.48 -17.49
CA ILE A 110 -33.71 24.46 -17.72
C ILE A 110 -34.35 24.05 -16.38
N PRO A 111 -35.67 24.20 -16.20
CA PRO A 111 -36.35 23.73 -14.99
C PRO A 111 -36.22 22.22 -14.82
N HIS A 112 -35.82 21.79 -13.62
CA HIS A 112 -35.66 20.38 -13.32
C HIS A 112 -35.94 20.07 -11.85
N GLU A 113 -36.34 18.84 -11.57
CA GLU A 113 -36.44 18.29 -10.23
C GLU A 113 -35.31 17.27 -10.02
N ASN A 114 -34.30 17.65 -9.24
CA ASN A 114 -33.13 16.79 -8.94
C ASN A 114 -32.42 16.20 -10.18
N GLY A 115 -32.31 16.95 -11.28
CA GLY A 115 -31.68 16.50 -12.53
C GLY A 115 -32.62 15.80 -13.51
N LEU A 116 -33.92 15.71 -13.20
CA LEU A 116 -34.96 15.23 -14.12
C LEU A 116 -35.79 16.40 -14.64
N ILE A 117 -35.97 16.47 -15.95
CA ILE A 117 -36.79 17.49 -16.61
C ILE A 117 -38.23 17.00 -16.63
N ASN A 118 -39.15 17.75 -16.00
CA ASN A 118 -40.57 17.40 -15.91
C ASN A 118 -41.47 18.20 -16.88
N ASP A 119 -40.96 19.28 -17.45
CA ASP A 119 -41.64 20.17 -18.39
C ASP A 119 -40.96 20.12 -19.78
N ASP A 120 -41.58 20.67 -20.82
CA ASP A 120 -40.97 20.78 -22.16
C ASP A 120 -40.34 22.18 -22.38
N PRO A 121 -39.08 22.43 -21.96
CA PRO A 121 -38.42 23.71 -22.14
C PRO A 121 -38.05 23.96 -23.61
N ALA A 122 -37.92 25.24 -23.98
CA ALA A 122 -37.38 25.59 -25.30
C ALA A 122 -35.89 25.20 -25.40
N PRO A 123 -35.41 24.73 -26.57
CA PRO A 123 -34.04 24.30 -26.75
C PRO A 123 -33.05 25.47 -26.63
N PRO A 124 -32.00 25.35 -25.80
CA PRO A 124 -30.90 26.32 -25.78
C PRO A 124 -30.18 26.36 -27.13
N ASP A 125 -29.56 27.50 -27.45
CA ASP A 125 -28.73 27.60 -28.65
C ASP A 125 -27.35 26.93 -28.48
N SER A 126 -26.63 26.72 -29.59
CA SER A 126 -25.32 26.03 -29.56
C SER A 126 -24.24 26.82 -28.81
N GLN A 127 -24.37 28.15 -28.68
CA GLN A 127 -23.42 28.98 -27.94
C GLN A 127 -23.61 28.81 -26.43
N ALA A 128 -24.85 28.76 -25.96
CA ALA A 128 -25.21 28.49 -24.58
C ALA A 128 -24.72 27.09 -24.14
N PHE A 129 -24.93 26.07 -24.99
CA PHE A 129 -24.37 24.74 -24.75
C PHE A 129 -22.85 24.74 -24.71
N SER A 130 -22.18 25.44 -25.63
CA SER A 130 -20.71 25.51 -25.65
C SER A 130 -20.13 26.15 -24.39
N ALA A 131 -20.71 27.27 -23.95
CA ALA A 131 -20.31 27.94 -22.72
C ALA A 131 -20.57 27.07 -21.46
N CYS A 132 -21.70 26.36 -21.44
CA CYS A 132 -22.04 25.45 -20.35
C CYS A 132 -21.07 24.26 -20.27
N ILE A 133 -20.75 23.62 -21.40
CA ILE A 133 -19.79 22.50 -21.45
C ILE A 133 -18.41 22.96 -20.98
N GLN A 134 -17.91 24.12 -21.43
CA GLN A 134 -16.64 24.68 -20.96
C GLN A 134 -16.63 24.92 -19.45
N LYS A 135 -17.74 25.44 -18.90
CA LYS A 135 -17.90 25.64 -17.46
C LYS A 135 -17.86 24.30 -16.70
N LEU A 136 -18.53 23.27 -17.21
CA LEU A 136 -18.49 21.94 -16.59
C LEU A 136 -17.10 21.32 -16.63
N LEU A 137 -16.38 21.44 -17.76
CA LEU A 137 -15.01 20.93 -17.89
C LEU A 137 -14.03 21.58 -16.92
N SER A 138 -14.32 22.80 -16.44
CA SER A 138 -13.51 23.46 -15.41
C SER A 138 -13.84 23.03 -13.97
N ALA A 139 -15.00 22.39 -13.75
CA ALA A 139 -15.53 22.09 -12.43
C ALA A 139 -15.68 20.58 -12.14
N TYR A 140 -15.69 19.74 -13.17
CA TYR A 140 -15.91 18.30 -13.09
C TYR A 140 -14.89 17.54 -13.96
N GLU A 141 -14.70 16.25 -13.68
CA GLU A 141 -13.77 15.39 -14.43
C GLU A 141 -14.14 15.36 -15.93
N PRO A 142 -13.21 15.73 -16.85
CA PRO A 142 -13.49 15.80 -18.27
C PRO A 142 -14.06 14.52 -18.88
N ARG A 143 -13.60 13.34 -18.44
CA ARG A 143 -14.13 12.03 -18.85
C ARG A 143 -15.61 11.88 -18.53
N ILE A 144 -16.02 12.24 -17.32
CA ILE A 144 -17.42 12.13 -16.85
C ILE A 144 -18.31 13.14 -17.58
N VAL A 145 -17.82 14.36 -17.80
CA VAL A 145 -18.51 15.37 -18.60
C VAL A 145 -18.73 14.85 -20.03
N CYS A 146 -17.71 14.27 -20.66
CA CYS A 146 -17.81 13.68 -21.99
C CYS A 146 -18.77 12.48 -22.05
N ILE A 147 -18.80 11.62 -21.02
CA ILE A 147 -19.76 10.51 -20.94
C ILE A 147 -21.20 11.03 -20.88
N TYR A 148 -21.47 12.02 -20.03
CA TYR A 148 -22.80 12.60 -19.89
C TYR A 148 -23.26 13.35 -21.14
N ILE A 149 -22.42 14.20 -21.72
CA ILE A 149 -22.75 14.92 -22.96
C ILE A 149 -22.92 13.94 -24.13
N GLY A 150 -22.04 12.95 -24.24
CA GLY A 150 -22.16 11.89 -25.23
C GLY A 150 -23.45 11.08 -25.06
N TYR A 151 -23.85 10.81 -23.81
CA TYR A 151 -25.11 10.12 -23.51
C TYR A 151 -26.31 10.95 -24.00
N LEU A 152 -26.40 12.24 -23.66
CA LEU A 152 -27.48 13.12 -24.12
C LEU A 152 -27.56 13.25 -25.64
N VAL A 153 -26.43 13.26 -26.35
CA VAL A 153 -26.41 13.31 -27.82
C VAL A 153 -26.92 12.01 -28.44
N LEU A 154 -26.75 10.86 -27.77
CA LEU A 154 -27.17 9.56 -28.26
C LEU A 154 -28.62 9.19 -27.91
N THR A 155 -29.10 9.62 -26.73
CA THR A 155 -30.37 9.15 -26.14
C THR A 155 -31.36 10.27 -25.87
N GLY A 156 -30.95 11.52 -26.01
CA GLY A 156 -31.82 12.68 -25.83
C GLY A 156 -32.90 12.76 -26.92
N ASP A 157 -34.06 13.32 -26.55
CA ASP A 157 -35.12 13.64 -27.51
C ASP A 157 -34.65 14.57 -28.64
N ASP A 158 -35.16 14.32 -29.85
CA ASP A 158 -34.79 14.96 -31.12
C ASP A 158 -35.17 16.46 -31.18
N THR A 159 -35.85 16.98 -30.16
CA THR A 159 -36.28 18.39 -30.10
C THR A 159 -35.39 19.25 -29.20
N LEU A 160 -35.18 18.85 -27.95
CA LEU A 160 -34.48 19.62 -26.93
C LEU A 160 -32.95 19.61 -27.12
N TRP A 161 -32.38 18.48 -27.55
CA TRP A 161 -30.93 18.26 -27.55
C TRP A 161 -30.27 18.40 -28.92
N THR A 162 -31.04 18.59 -30.00
CA THR A 162 -30.49 18.73 -31.36
C THR A 162 -29.40 19.82 -31.49
N PRO A 163 -29.50 21.00 -30.86
CA PRO A 163 -28.42 22.00 -30.91
C PRO A 163 -27.14 21.61 -30.14
N LEU A 164 -27.21 20.63 -29.22
CA LEU A 164 -26.07 20.14 -28.44
C LEU A 164 -25.02 19.47 -29.33
N GLN A 165 -25.46 18.67 -30.32
CA GLN A 165 -24.52 18.03 -31.26
C GLN A 165 -23.69 19.08 -32.00
N LYS A 166 -24.32 20.16 -32.46
CA LYS A 166 -23.62 21.26 -33.14
C LYS A 166 -22.64 21.97 -32.21
N ALA A 167 -23.02 22.21 -30.95
CA ALA A 167 -22.12 22.76 -29.95
C ALA A 167 -20.89 21.87 -29.73
N VAL A 168 -21.08 20.56 -29.63
CA VAL A 168 -20.01 19.57 -29.49
C VAL A 168 -19.03 19.59 -30.68
N GLU A 169 -19.52 19.78 -31.91
CA GLU A 169 -18.69 19.89 -33.12
C GLU A 169 -17.92 21.22 -33.26
N GLU A 170 -18.31 22.25 -32.50
CA GLU A 170 -17.76 23.60 -32.50
C GLU A 170 -16.73 23.83 -31.38
N ILE A 171 -16.80 23.08 -30.27
CA ILE A 171 -15.84 23.16 -29.17
C ILE A 171 -14.54 22.42 -29.56
N PRO A 172 -13.36 22.98 -29.28
CA PRO A 172 -12.07 22.30 -29.50
C PRO A 172 -11.80 21.26 -28.40
N LEU A 173 -12.72 20.30 -28.21
CA LEU A 173 -12.62 19.22 -27.25
C LEU A 173 -12.48 17.89 -28.01
N ASP A 174 -11.40 17.15 -27.75
CA ASP A 174 -11.27 15.80 -28.30
C ASP A 174 -12.07 14.81 -27.44
N PHE A 175 -13.35 14.62 -27.82
CA PHE A 175 -14.24 13.67 -27.17
C PHE A 175 -13.66 12.24 -27.19
N ALA A 176 -12.95 11.85 -28.25
CA ALA A 176 -12.36 10.51 -28.32
C ALA A 176 -11.17 10.39 -27.38
N GLU A 177 -10.35 11.42 -27.22
CA GLU A 177 -9.26 11.47 -26.24
C GLU A 177 -9.80 11.33 -24.81
N HIS A 178 -10.79 12.13 -24.42
CA HIS A 178 -11.32 12.07 -23.04
C HIS A 178 -12.14 10.82 -22.74
N LEU A 179 -12.83 10.25 -23.72
CA LEU A 179 -13.47 8.93 -23.58
C LEU A 179 -12.46 7.77 -23.63
N SER A 180 -11.23 8.01 -24.11
CA SER A 180 -10.13 7.05 -24.14
C SER A 180 -9.07 7.25 -23.04
N GLN A 181 -9.22 8.26 -22.18
CA GLN A 181 -8.45 8.44 -20.94
C GLN A 181 -8.78 7.29 -19.97
N LYS A 182 -8.10 6.16 -20.19
CA LYS A 182 -8.19 4.90 -19.46
C LYS A 182 -7.50 5.03 -18.10
N ILE A 183 -8.25 5.26 -17.03
CA ILE A 183 -7.82 4.88 -15.68
C ILE A 183 -8.38 3.48 -15.43
N GLY A 184 -7.50 2.50 -15.27
CA GLY A 184 -7.89 1.12 -14.99
C GLY A 184 -7.56 0.17 -16.11
N THR A 185 -6.56 -0.67 -15.84
CA THR A 185 -6.22 -1.92 -16.50
C THR A 185 -7.00 -2.27 -17.76
N GLN A 186 -6.48 -1.89 -18.93
CA GLN A 186 -6.80 -2.65 -20.13
C GLN A 186 -6.29 -4.08 -19.93
N GLU A 187 -7.24 -4.99 -19.74
CA GLU A 187 -7.14 -6.29 -20.38
C GLU A 187 -6.87 -6.03 -21.86
N VAL A 188 -5.88 -6.72 -22.42
CA VAL A 188 -5.91 -7.00 -23.85
C VAL A 188 -7.23 -7.71 -24.06
N VAL A 189 -8.23 -6.99 -24.54
CA VAL A 189 -9.48 -7.59 -25.00
C VAL A 189 -9.05 -8.46 -26.16
N GLU A 190 -8.97 -9.77 -25.92
CA GLU A 190 -9.08 -10.75 -26.99
C GLU A 190 -10.27 -10.31 -27.85
N PRO A 191 -10.14 -10.28 -29.18
CA PRO A 191 -11.22 -9.80 -30.03
C PRO A 191 -12.47 -10.65 -29.77
N THR A 192 -13.42 -10.12 -29.00
CA THR A 192 -14.79 -10.62 -28.91
C THR A 192 -15.51 -10.16 -30.17
N VAL A 193 -15.13 -10.78 -31.28
CA VAL A 193 -15.99 -10.95 -32.44
C VAL A 193 -17.13 -11.85 -31.98
N GLU A 194 -18.36 -11.40 -32.22
CA GLU A 194 -19.62 -12.12 -32.05
C GLU A 194 -19.44 -13.64 -32.18
N GLU A 195 -19.49 -14.34 -31.06
CA GLU A 195 -19.66 -15.78 -31.09
C GLU A 195 -21.15 -16.04 -31.28
N GLU A 196 -21.53 -16.47 -32.47
CA GLU A 196 -22.61 -17.46 -32.55
C GLU A 196 -22.22 -18.60 -31.60
N GLU A 197 -22.95 -18.77 -30.50
CA GLU A 197 -22.72 -19.81 -29.49
C GLU A 197 -22.69 -21.17 -30.18
N LYS A 198 -21.46 -21.64 -30.42
CA LYS A 198 -21.19 -22.97 -30.92
C LYS A 198 -20.99 -23.87 -29.70
N GLU A 199 -21.79 -24.94 -29.60
CA GLU A 199 -21.65 -25.93 -28.54
C GLU A 199 -20.19 -26.45 -28.52
N PRO A 200 -19.58 -26.58 -27.33
CA PRO A 200 -18.19 -27.01 -27.18
C PRO A 200 -17.97 -28.46 -27.68
N GLU A 201 -19.01 -29.29 -27.67
CA GLU A 201 -19.00 -30.67 -28.19
C GLU A 201 -19.29 -30.73 -29.70
N ARG A 202 -18.56 -29.97 -30.52
CA ARG A 202 -18.77 -29.94 -31.98
C ARG A 202 -17.55 -30.40 -32.75
N THR A 203 -17.80 -31.22 -33.76
CA THR A 203 -16.84 -31.60 -34.81
C THR A 203 -17.53 -31.48 -36.16
N SER A 204 -16.76 -31.38 -37.25
CA SER A 204 -17.30 -31.44 -38.61
C SER A 204 -18.03 -32.75 -38.93
N SER A 205 -17.69 -33.82 -38.21
CA SER A 205 -18.28 -35.15 -38.36
C SER A 205 -19.56 -35.39 -37.56
N PHE A 206 -19.91 -34.51 -36.62
CA PHE A 206 -21.14 -34.62 -35.84
C PHE A 206 -22.37 -34.26 -36.67
N THR A 207 -23.35 -35.15 -36.64
CA THR A 207 -24.63 -35.03 -37.35
C THR A 207 -25.69 -34.39 -36.45
N THR A 208 -26.86 -34.09 -37.00
CA THR A 208 -28.02 -33.64 -36.21
C THR A 208 -28.36 -34.60 -35.07
N LEU A 209 -28.17 -35.91 -35.27
CA LEU A 209 -28.39 -36.92 -34.24
C LEU A 209 -27.40 -36.76 -33.07
N ASP A 210 -26.13 -36.51 -33.34
CA ASP A 210 -25.13 -36.31 -32.27
C ASP A 210 -25.48 -35.10 -31.40
N HIS A 211 -25.85 -33.98 -32.04
CA HIS A 211 -26.28 -32.78 -31.32
C HIS A 211 -27.57 -33.02 -30.50
N LEU A 212 -28.53 -33.79 -31.03
CA LEU A 212 -29.75 -34.13 -30.30
C LEU A 212 -29.45 -35.00 -29.07
N LEU A 213 -28.55 -35.99 -29.20
CA LEU A 213 -28.10 -36.84 -28.09
C LEU A 213 -27.45 -36.02 -27.00
N ILE A 214 -26.53 -35.11 -27.35
CA ILE A 214 -25.86 -34.20 -26.40
C ILE A 214 -26.89 -33.34 -25.68
N LYS A 215 -27.80 -32.68 -26.40
CA LYS A 215 -28.85 -31.86 -25.79
C LYS A 215 -29.75 -32.65 -24.86
N THR A 216 -30.11 -33.87 -25.25
CA THR A 216 -30.97 -34.77 -24.46
C THR A 216 -30.28 -35.18 -23.16
N MET A 217 -29.01 -35.58 -23.22
CA MET A 217 -28.21 -35.92 -22.05
C MET A 217 -28.06 -34.73 -21.09
N VAL A 218 -27.72 -33.55 -21.63
CA VAL A 218 -27.56 -32.33 -20.83
C VAL A 218 -28.87 -31.91 -20.17
N ALA A 219 -29.99 -31.90 -20.91
CA ALA A 219 -31.29 -31.57 -20.36
C ALA A 219 -31.70 -32.52 -19.21
N SER A 220 -31.39 -33.81 -19.36
CA SER A 220 -31.68 -34.83 -18.36
C SER A 220 -30.79 -34.70 -17.13
N ALA A 221 -29.48 -34.47 -17.31
CA ALA A 221 -28.54 -34.23 -16.22
C ALA A 221 -28.87 -32.94 -15.42
N LEU A 222 -29.38 -31.91 -16.09
CA LEU A 222 -29.83 -30.64 -15.47
C LEU A 222 -31.25 -30.70 -14.88
N GLN A 223 -31.94 -31.85 -14.99
CA GLN A 223 -33.34 -32.02 -14.55
C GLN A 223 -34.27 -30.94 -15.13
N VAL A 224 -34.11 -30.66 -16.43
CA VAL A 224 -35.02 -29.77 -17.17
C VAL A 224 -36.43 -30.37 -17.18
N ASP A 225 -37.44 -29.52 -17.18
CA ASP A 225 -38.83 -29.97 -17.18
C ASP A 225 -39.12 -30.79 -18.45
N HIS A 226 -39.79 -31.94 -18.28
CA HIS A 226 -40.01 -32.94 -19.35
C HIS A 226 -38.76 -33.57 -19.98
N ALA A 227 -37.58 -33.46 -19.36
CA ALA A 227 -36.42 -34.22 -19.81
C ALA A 227 -36.61 -35.73 -19.59
N LEU A 228 -35.89 -36.55 -20.37
CA LEU A 228 -35.95 -38.00 -20.22
C LEU A 228 -35.32 -38.43 -18.88
N PRO A 229 -35.86 -39.44 -18.19
CA PRO A 229 -35.19 -40.08 -17.07
C PRO A 229 -33.81 -40.63 -17.46
N GLU A 230 -32.86 -40.66 -16.52
CA GLU A 230 -31.49 -41.15 -16.74
C GLU A 230 -31.46 -42.53 -17.41
N GLU A 231 -32.28 -43.48 -16.92
CA GLU A 231 -32.42 -44.84 -17.48
C GLU A 231 -32.88 -44.86 -18.95
N HIS A 232 -33.75 -43.92 -19.35
CA HIS A 232 -34.22 -43.84 -20.73
C HIS A 232 -33.17 -43.21 -21.65
N VAL A 233 -32.37 -42.28 -21.13
CA VAL A 233 -31.24 -41.71 -21.86
C VAL A 233 -30.14 -42.77 -22.06
N GLU A 234 -29.86 -43.57 -21.04
CA GLU A 234 -28.90 -44.69 -21.11
C GLU A 234 -29.31 -45.69 -22.21
N HIS A 235 -30.56 -46.18 -22.17
CA HIS A 235 -31.07 -47.08 -23.20
C HIS A 235 -30.98 -46.49 -24.61
N LEU A 236 -31.31 -45.20 -24.76
CA LEU A 236 -31.25 -44.53 -26.05
C LEU A 236 -29.82 -44.43 -26.60
N ILE A 237 -28.83 -44.25 -25.73
CA ILE A 237 -27.41 -44.26 -26.13
C ILE A 237 -26.95 -45.66 -26.51
N ASP A 238 -27.31 -46.66 -25.71
CA ASP A 238 -26.96 -48.06 -25.99
C ASP A 238 -27.58 -48.54 -27.31
N GLU A 239 -28.85 -48.22 -27.57
CA GLU A 239 -29.49 -48.47 -28.85
C GLU A 239 -28.72 -47.81 -30.01
N VAL A 240 -28.30 -46.54 -29.87
CA VAL A 240 -27.52 -45.85 -30.93
C VAL A 240 -26.14 -46.47 -31.15
N VAL A 241 -25.51 -47.01 -30.09
CA VAL A 241 -24.23 -47.72 -30.19
C VAL A 241 -24.42 -49.08 -30.88
N GLU A 242 -25.49 -49.81 -30.57
CA GLU A 242 -25.79 -51.14 -31.12
C GLU A 242 -26.31 -51.08 -32.56
N LEU A 243 -27.08 -50.06 -32.91
CA LEU A 243 -27.65 -49.86 -34.24
C LEU A 243 -26.58 -49.76 -35.33
N ASN A 244 -25.41 -49.21 -35.02
CA ASN A 244 -24.30 -49.13 -35.96
C ASN A 244 -22.94 -49.11 -35.24
N VAL A 245 -22.35 -50.30 -35.08
CA VAL A 245 -21.04 -50.48 -34.42
C VAL A 245 -19.87 -49.84 -35.18
N GLU A 246 -20.04 -49.54 -36.47
CA GLU A 246 -19.05 -48.82 -37.29
C GLU A 246 -19.08 -47.31 -37.06
N ARG A 247 -20.15 -46.77 -36.46
CA ARG A 247 -20.24 -45.35 -36.10
C ARG A 247 -19.50 -45.09 -34.79
N LYS A 248 -18.21 -44.77 -34.91
CA LYS A 248 -17.31 -44.57 -33.77
C LYS A 248 -17.70 -43.37 -32.89
N HIS A 249 -18.38 -42.36 -33.44
CA HIS A 249 -18.92 -41.21 -32.69
C HIS A 249 -19.91 -41.61 -31.59
N SER A 250 -20.62 -42.74 -31.73
CA SER A 250 -21.56 -43.20 -30.71
C SER A 250 -20.88 -43.43 -29.35
N PHE A 251 -19.59 -43.78 -29.35
CA PHE A 251 -18.82 -43.97 -28.12
C PHE A 251 -18.52 -42.65 -27.39
N PHE A 252 -18.50 -41.51 -28.08
CA PHE A 252 -18.44 -40.19 -27.44
C PHE A 252 -19.64 -40.00 -26.51
N HIS A 253 -20.85 -40.28 -27.00
CA HIS A 253 -22.08 -40.09 -26.23
C HIS A 253 -22.10 -40.98 -25.00
N ARG A 254 -21.63 -42.23 -25.10
CA ARG A 254 -21.53 -43.12 -23.94
C ARG A 254 -20.54 -42.61 -22.88
N GLY A 255 -19.37 -42.12 -23.30
CA GLY A 255 -18.40 -41.51 -22.38
C GLY A 255 -18.94 -40.24 -21.72
N PHE A 256 -19.60 -39.39 -22.52
CA PHE A 256 -20.20 -38.13 -22.08
C PHE A 256 -21.31 -38.35 -21.07
N PHE A 257 -22.22 -39.31 -21.33
CA PHE A 257 -23.25 -39.75 -20.40
C PHE A 257 -22.65 -40.24 -19.08
N ASN A 258 -21.71 -41.19 -19.15
CA ASN A 258 -21.11 -41.75 -17.94
C ASN A 258 -20.47 -40.65 -17.08
N ALA A 259 -19.84 -39.65 -17.68
CA ALA A 259 -19.24 -38.55 -16.93
C ALA A 259 -20.30 -37.61 -16.33
N LEU A 260 -21.36 -37.24 -17.08
CA LEU A 260 -22.43 -36.35 -16.60
C LEU A 260 -23.19 -36.94 -15.40
N PHE A 261 -23.45 -38.25 -15.43
CA PHE A 261 -24.17 -38.97 -14.38
C PHE A 261 -23.23 -39.61 -13.34
N ASN A 262 -21.93 -39.24 -13.36
CA ASN A 262 -20.92 -39.69 -12.40
C ASN A 262 -20.82 -41.23 -12.27
N ARG A 263 -20.96 -41.93 -13.38
CA ARG A 263 -20.77 -43.38 -13.51
C ARG A 263 -19.29 -43.75 -13.59
N GLU A 264 -18.98 -45.00 -13.29
CA GLU A 264 -17.61 -45.51 -13.38
C GLU A 264 -17.13 -45.54 -14.85
N MET A 265 -15.89 -45.11 -15.09
CA MET A 265 -15.32 -45.08 -16.44
C MET A 265 -14.79 -46.45 -16.84
N ALA A 266 -15.38 -47.06 -17.88
CA ALA A 266 -14.91 -48.33 -18.45
C ALA A 266 -14.33 -48.13 -19.86
N PHE A 267 -13.01 -48.28 -19.99
CA PHE A 267 -12.29 -48.15 -21.28
C PHE A 267 -12.05 -49.49 -22.00
N ASP A 268 -12.33 -50.61 -21.33
CA ASP A 268 -12.22 -51.95 -21.88
C ASP A 268 -13.61 -52.58 -22.03
N PHE A 269 -14.28 -52.25 -23.12
CA PHE A 269 -15.62 -52.73 -23.45
C PHE A 269 -15.59 -53.67 -24.66
N PRO A 270 -16.61 -54.54 -24.85
CA PRO A 270 -16.68 -55.43 -26.01
C PRO A 270 -16.54 -54.65 -27.33
N GLY A 271 -15.59 -55.08 -28.16
CA GLY A 271 -15.28 -54.40 -29.42
C GLY A 271 -14.45 -53.11 -29.28
N ALA A 272 -13.86 -52.82 -28.11
CA ALA A 272 -12.97 -51.68 -27.95
C ALA A 272 -11.75 -51.78 -28.89
N ASN A 273 -11.45 -50.68 -29.57
CA ASN A 273 -10.20 -50.43 -30.29
C ASN A 273 -9.73 -49.01 -29.94
N ASP A 274 -8.53 -48.64 -30.37
CA ASP A 274 -7.89 -47.40 -29.91
C ASP A 274 -8.68 -46.13 -30.32
N GLU A 275 -9.32 -46.15 -31.48
CA GLU A 275 -10.18 -45.07 -31.95
C GLU A 275 -11.51 -44.97 -31.16
N ARG A 276 -12.17 -46.10 -30.89
CA ARG A 276 -13.39 -46.14 -30.05
C ARG A 276 -13.09 -45.69 -28.62
N ARG A 277 -11.95 -46.11 -28.06
CA ARG A 277 -11.46 -45.66 -26.74
C ARG A 277 -11.19 -44.17 -26.73
N SER A 278 -10.61 -43.63 -27.81
CA SER A 278 -10.35 -42.20 -27.96
C SER A 278 -11.65 -41.38 -27.99
N TRP A 279 -12.67 -41.81 -28.75
CA TRP A 279 -13.98 -41.14 -28.74
C TRP A 279 -14.68 -41.22 -27.38
N TYR A 280 -14.66 -42.39 -26.72
CA TYR A 280 -15.18 -42.53 -25.37
C TYR A 280 -14.46 -41.64 -24.35
N PHE A 281 -13.12 -41.57 -24.42
CA PHE A 281 -12.30 -40.66 -23.62
C PHE A 281 -12.71 -39.20 -23.84
N CYS A 282 -12.85 -38.76 -25.09
CA CYS A 282 -13.24 -37.38 -25.40
C CYS A 282 -14.64 -37.07 -24.86
N GLY A 283 -15.57 -38.00 -24.96
CA GLY A 283 -16.89 -37.90 -24.35
C GLY A 283 -16.81 -37.69 -22.86
N ALA A 284 -16.09 -38.57 -22.15
CA ALA A 284 -15.92 -38.47 -20.71
C ALA A 284 -15.28 -37.16 -20.28
N PHE A 285 -14.24 -36.71 -20.99
CA PHE A 285 -13.58 -35.43 -20.72
C PHE A 285 -14.54 -34.24 -20.86
N MET A 286 -15.32 -34.20 -21.96
CA MET A 286 -16.29 -33.13 -22.18
C MET A 286 -17.45 -33.17 -21.16
N GLY A 287 -17.86 -34.36 -20.72
CA GLY A 287 -18.88 -34.51 -19.68
C GLY A 287 -18.41 -33.98 -18.33
N TYR A 288 -17.16 -34.27 -17.93
CA TYR A 288 -16.58 -33.67 -16.72
C TYR A 288 -16.40 -32.17 -16.84
N LEU A 289 -16.04 -31.67 -18.03
CA LEU A 289 -15.94 -30.24 -18.29
C LEU A 289 -17.29 -29.54 -18.11
N ARG A 290 -18.39 -30.14 -18.60
CA ARG A 290 -19.77 -29.67 -18.38
C ARG A 290 -20.20 -29.73 -16.93
N GLY A 291 -19.79 -30.76 -16.20
CA GLY A 291 -19.96 -30.87 -14.74
C GLY A 291 -19.08 -29.92 -13.92
N THR A 292 -18.23 -29.11 -14.57
CA THR A 292 -17.25 -28.19 -13.96
C THR A 292 -16.16 -28.86 -13.11
N ASP A 293 -15.96 -30.17 -13.25
CA ASP A 293 -15.03 -30.97 -12.45
C ASP A 293 -13.62 -31.04 -13.10
N LYS A 294 -12.86 -29.95 -12.93
CA LYS A 294 -11.51 -29.81 -13.51
C LYS A 294 -10.51 -30.85 -13.00
N GLU A 295 -10.68 -31.34 -11.76
CA GLU A 295 -9.80 -32.37 -11.19
C GLU A 295 -10.05 -33.73 -11.85
N LYS A 296 -11.31 -34.09 -12.14
CA LYS A 296 -11.59 -35.29 -12.93
C LYS A 296 -11.05 -35.21 -14.35
N CYS A 297 -11.15 -34.07 -15.03
CA CYS A 297 -10.52 -33.87 -16.34
C CYS A 297 -9.01 -34.11 -16.28
N ARG A 298 -8.35 -33.54 -15.26
CA ARG A 298 -6.90 -33.70 -15.04
C ARG A 298 -6.53 -35.16 -14.73
N ASN A 299 -7.28 -35.82 -13.84
CA ASN A 299 -7.05 -37.23 -13.49
C ASN A 299 -7.27 -38.15 -14.69
N LEU A 300 -8.24 -37.84 -15.55
CA LEU A 300 -8.49 -38.61 -16.78
C LEU A 300 -7.27 -38.58 -17.72
N LEU A 301 -6.68 -37.39 -17.92
CA LEU A 301 -5.46 -37.21 -18.73
C LEU A 301 -4.27 -38.00 -18.16
N ILE A 302 -4.13 -38.05 -16.84
CA ILE A 302 -3.01 -38.74 -16.16
C ILE A 302 -3.19 -40.26 -16.21
N ASN A 303 -4.40 -40.74 -15.89
CA ASN A 303 -4.67 -42.16 -15.71
C ASN A 303 -4.79 -42.92 -17.04
N GLN A 304 -5.11 -42.22 -18.14
CA GLN A 304 -5.31 -42.82 -19.46
C GLN A 304 -4.25 -42.38 -20.47
N ILE A 305 -2.98 -42.44 -20.08
CA ILE A 305 -1.86 -41.91 -20.87
C ILE A 305 -1.71 -42.57 -22.25
N SER A 306 -2.03 -43.87 -22.38
CA SER A 306 -1.97 -44.59 -23.67
C SER A 306 -2.99 -44.04 -24.67
N ILE A 307 -4.21 -43.72 -24.21
CA ILE A 307 -5.25 -43.11 -25.03
C ILE A 307 -4.85 -41.68 -25.42
N VAL A 308 -4.27 -40.93 -24.48
CA VAL A 308 -3.73 -39.59 -24.77
C VAL A 308 -2.63 -39.64 -25.83
N GLN A 309 -1.73 -40.63 -25.78
CA GLN A 309 -0.70 -40.82 -26.79
C GLN A 309 -1.28 -41.14 -28.16
N GLU A 310 -2.30 -42.01 -28.23
CA GLU A 310 -3.00 -42.30 -29.48
C GLU A 310 -3.67 -41.04 -30.05
N LEU A 311 -4.44 -40.33 -29.21
CA LEU A 311 -5.09 -39.07 -29.59
C LEU A 311 -4.10 -38.09 -30.19
N VAL A 312 -2.95 -37.90 -29.55
CA VAL A 312 -1.94 -36.93 -30.00
C VAL A 312 -1.20 -37.39 -31.26
N ASN A 313 -0.91 -38.69 -31.41
CA ASN A 313 -0.13 -39.19 -32.54
C ASN A 313 -0.97 -39.44 -33.81
N ASN A 314 -2.29 -39.58 -33.66
CA ASN A 314 -3.18 -39.91 -34.77
C ASN A 314 -3.99 -38.69 -35.23
N ARG A 315 -3.45 -37.97 -36.22
CA ARG A 315 -4.08 -36.78 -36.82
C ARG A 315 -5.44 -37.04 -37.50
N ALA A 316 -5.81 -38.31 -37.75
CA ALA A 316 -7.09 -38.64 -38.35
C ALA A 316 -8.25 -38.61 -37.32
N LEU A 317 -7.92 -38.57 -36.03
CA LEU A 317 -8.92 -38.49 -34.94
C LEU A 317 -9.38 -37.05 -34.74
N GLU A 318 -10.51 -36.69 -35.37
CA GLU A 318 -11.10 -35.34 -35.24
C GLU A 318 -11.39 -34.94 -33.78
N CYS A 319 -11.69 -35.91 -32.92
CA CYS A 319 -11.92 -35.68 -31.49
C CYS A 319 -10.68 -35.14 -30.75
N GLY A 320 -9.47 -35.38 -31.27
CA GLY A 320 -8.24 -34.78 -30.75
C GLY A 320 -8.18 -33.27 -30.99
N ALA A 321 -8.69 -32.79 -32.13
CA ALA A 321 -8.81 -31.35 -32.40
C ALA A 321 -9.87 -30.69 -31.53
N MET A 322 -11.04 -31.33 -31.38
CA MET A 322 -12.10 -30.84 -30.49
C MET A 322 -11.63 -30.64 -29.04
N LEU A 323 -10.82 -31.56 -28.51
CA LEU A 323 -10.32 -31.46 -27.14
C LEU A 323 -9.22 -30.42 -26.93
N LEU A 324 -8.51 -30.02 -27.99
CA LEU A 324 -7.30 -29.21 -27.89
C LEU A 324 -7.49 -27.90 -27.08
N PRO A 325 -8.53 -27.07 -27.32
CA PRO A 325 -8.74 -25.84 -26.56
C PRO A 325 -8.98 -26.06 -25.06
N TYR A 326 -9.54 -27.21 -24.67
CA TYR A 326 -9.91 -27.53 -23.29
C TYR A 326 -8.79 -28.23 -22.52
N VAL A 327 -7.99 -29.05 -23.21
CA VAL A 327 -6.83 -29.72 -22.64
C VAL A 327 -5.65 -28.75 -22.50
N TYR A 328 -5.51 -27.79 -23.43
CA TYR A 328 -4.43 -26.80 -23.44
C TYR A 328 -4.21 -26.10 -22.08
N PRO A 329 -5.21 -25.45 -21.44
CA PRO A 329 -4.98 -24.74 -20.18
C PRO A 329 -4.60 -25.68 -19.02
N ILE A 330 -5.06 -26.93 -19.03
CA ILE A 330 -4.70 -27.94 -18.03
C ILE A 330 -3.23 -28.34 -18.19
N LEU A 331 -2.82 -28.68 -19.42
CA LEU A 331 -1.44 -29.08 -19.70
C LEU A 331 -0.45 -27.93 -19.53
N LEU A 332 -0.85 -26.70 -19.85
CA LEU A 332 -0.05 -25.49 -19.62
C LEU A 332 0.21 -25.31 -18.12
N LYS A 333 -0.83 -25.42 -17.29
CA LYS A 333 -0.73 -25.35 -15.83
C LYS A 333 0.13 -26.48 -15.26
N ASP A 334 -0.01 -27.70 -15.78
CA ASP A 334 0.77 -28.88 -15.39
C ASP A 334 2.17 -28.94 -16.03
N ARG A 335 2.56 -27.90 -16.78
CA ARG A 335 3.87 -27.76 -17.45
C ARG A 335 4.22 -28.92 -18.39
N LYS A 336 3.22 -29.50 -19.08
CA LYS A 336 3.39 -30.61 -20.03
C LYS A 336 3.65 -30.10 -21.46
N PHE A 337 4.72 -29.33 -21.63
CA PHE A 337 4.97 -28.60 -22.89
C PHE A 337 5.32 -29.50 -24.09
N ASP A 338 5.99 -30.64 -23.89
CA ASP A 338 6.25 -31.58 -24.98
C ASP A 338 4.95 -32.17 -25.54
N LEU A 339 4.00 -32.50 -24.65
CA LEU A 339 2.69 -32.99 -25.04
C LEU A 339 1.89 -31.91 -25.76
N LEU A 340 1.90 -30.67 -25.23
CA LEU A 340 1.28 -29.51 -25.89
C LEU A 340 1.81 -29.30 -27.30
N LYS A 341 3.14 -29.36 -27.47
CA LYS A 341 3.80 -29.19 -28.77
C LYS A 341 3.31 -30.21 -29.78
N ILE A 342 3.28 -31.49 -29.41
CA ILE A 342 2.85 -32.55 -30.34
C ILE A 342 1.35 -32.38 -30.63
N TRP A 343 0.52 -32.15 -29.62
CA TRP A 343 -0.93 -31.97 -29.79
C TRP A 343 -1.25 -30.79 -30.71
N LEU A 344 -0.62 -29.63 -30.49
CA LEU A 344 -0.76 -28.45 -31.35
C LEU A 344 -0.36 -28.75 -32.80
N LEU A 345 0.81 -29.35 -33.03
CA LEU A 345 1.31 -29.63 -34.38
C LEU A 345 0.42 -30.60 -35.16
N GLN A 346 -0.25 -31.52 -34.47
CA GLN A 346 -1.06 -32.56 -35.10
C GLN A 346 -2.51 -32.10 -35.34
N HIS A 347 -3.08 -31.35 -34.39
CA HIS A 347 -4.55 -31.13 -34.36
C HIS A 347 -5.01 -29.70 -34.62
N ILE A 348 -4.12 -28.70 -34.62
CA ILE A 348 -4.52 -27.29 -34.80
C ILE A 348 -5.33 -27.03 -36.08
N PHE A 349 -5.00 -27.76 -37.16
CA PHE A 349 -5.69 -27.64 -38.44
C PHE A 349 -7.03 -28.39 -38.50
N GLY A 350 -7.37 -29.16 -37.47
CA GLY A 350 -8.70 -29.75 -37.30
C GLY A 350 -9.72 -28.78 -36.67
N LEU A 351 -9.26 -27.69 -36.04
CA LEU A 351 -10.15 -26.61 -35.60
C LEU A 351 -10.71 -25.84 -36.79
N TRP A 352 -11.89 -25.24 -36.61
CA TRP A 352 -12.46 -24.35 -37.60
C TRP A 352 -11.57 -23.13 -37.85
N PRO A 353 -11.57 -22.55 -39.07
CA PRO A 353 -10.62 -21.49 -39.43
C PRO A 353 -10.57 -20.31 -38.45
N THR A 354 -11.73 -19.77 -38.07
CA THR A 354 -11.82 -18.62 -37.14
C THR A 354 -11.38 -18.97 -35.72
N GLU A 355 -11.76 -20.14 -35.23
CA GLU A 355 -11.35 -20.63 -33.90
C GLU A 355 -9.85 -20.92 -33.84
N ARG A 356 -9.30 -21.46 -34.93
CA ARG A 356 -7.87 -21.77 -35.07
C ARG A 356 -7.01 -20.53 -34.87
N GLU A 357 -7.27 -19.47 -35.61
CA GLU A 357 -6.47 -18.24 -35.57
C GLU A 357 -6.57 -17.56 -34.21
N ARG A 358 -7.77 -17.49 -33.63
CA ARG A 358 -7.99 -17.00 -32.27
C ARG A 358 -7.21 -17.84 -31.24
N PHE A 359 -7.25 -19.16 -31.36
CA PHE A 359 -6.54 -20.06 -30.45
C PHE A 359 -5.02 -19.92 -30.58
N LEU A 360 -4.49 -19.76 -31.80
CA LEU A 360 -3.07 -19.47 -32.03
C LEU A 360 -2.64 -18.15 -31.38
N LEU A 361 -3.50 -17.12 -31.44
CA LEU A 361 -3.25 -15.84 -30.77
C LEU A 361 -3.27 -15.99 -29.24
N HIS A 362 -4.16 -16.82 -28.69
CA HIS A 362 -4.20 -17.16 -27.27
C HIS A 362 -2.88 -17.82 -26.81
N VAL A 363 -2.38 -18.80 -27.57
CA VAL A 363 -1.08 -19.45 -27.30
C VAL A 363 0.08 -18.44 -27.33
N TYR A 364 0.05 -17.48 -28.27
CA TYR A 364 1.03 -16.39 -28.33
C TYR A 364 1.01 -15.54 -27.05
N TYR A 365 -0.17 -15.13 -26.57
CA TYR A 365 -0.28 -14.29 -25.38
C TYR A 365 0.17 -15.01 -24.11
N ASP A 366 -0.09 -16.32 -23.99
CA ASP A 366 0.44 -17.12 -22.89
C ASP A 366 1.95 -17.20 -22.92
N ALA A 367 2.57 -17.45 -24.08
CA ALA A 367 4.01 -17.44 -24.21
C ALA A 367 4.61 -16.07 -23.86
N ALA A 368 3.97 -14.97 -24.29
CA ALA A 368 4.38 -13.61 -23.92
C ALA A 368 4.29 -13.36 -22.41
N ARG A 369 3.27 -13.90 -21.73
CA ARG A 369 3.10 -13.83 -20.27
C ARG A 369 4.18 -14.63 -19.55
N MET A 370 4.50 -15.83 -20.04
CA MET A 370 5.57 -16.66 -19.51
C MET A 370 6.94 -15.97 -19.58
N LEU A 371 7.23 -15.28 -20.69
CA LEU A 371 8.47 -14.49 -20.83
C LEU A 371 8.58 -13.39 -19.77
N ARG A 372 7.49 -12.66 -19.49
CA ARG A 372 7.47 -11.64 -18.43
C ARG A 372 7.75 -12.24 -17.06
N ARG A 373 7.34 -13.48 -16.82
CA ARG A 373 7.60 -14.23 -15.58
C ARG A 373 8.95 -14.95 -15.57
N GLY A 374 9.77 -14.79 -16.61
CA GLY A 374 11.10 -15.36 -16.72
C GLY A 374 11.16 -16.83 -17.18
N ALA A 375 10.04 -17.45 -17.57
CA ALA A 375 9.98 -18.82 -18.08
C ALA A 375 10.38 -18.88 -19.57
N SER A 376 11.63 -18.55 -19.87
CA SER A 376 12.11 -18.37 -21.25
C SER A 376 12.16 -19.65 -22.06
N THR A 377 12.56 -20.76 -21.45
CA THR A 377 12.73 -22.05 -22.13
C THR A 377 11.37 -22.61 -22.57
N GLU A 378 10.38 -22.61 -21.68
CA GLU A 378 9.05 -23.12 -21.97
C GLU A 378 8.28 -22.20 -22.93
N ALA A 379 8.41 -20.87 -22.77
CA ALA A 379 7.87 -19.93 -23.74
C ALA A 379 8.52 -20.10 -25.13
N GLY A 380 9.84 -20.32 -25.17
CA GLY A 380 10.57 -20.59 -26.39
C GLY A 380 10.04 -21.82 -27.14
N LEU A 381 9.72 -22.90 -26.42
CA LEU A 381 9.14 -24.11 -27.01
C LEU A 381 7.76 -23.85 -27.63
N LEU A 382 6.89 -23.09 -26.95
CA LEU A 382 5.58 -22.69 -27.51
C LEU A 382 5.74 -21.79 -28.73
N LEU A 383 6.64 -20.80 -28.68
CA LEU A 383 6.90 -19.88 -29.79
C LEU A 383 7.53 -20.58 -31.01
N GLU A 384 8.43 -21.53 -30.79
CA GLU A 384 8.97 -22.38 -31.86
C GLU A 384 7.87 -23.22 -32.51
N THR A 385 6.98 -23.80 -31.69
CA THR A 385 5.83 -24.57 -32.15
C THR A 385 4.88 -23.70 -32.97
N LEU A 386 4.55 -22.51 -32.47
CA LEU A 386 3.70 -21.54 -33.14
C LEU A 386 4.31 -21.10 -34.49
N ASN A 387 5.61 -20.78 -34.52
CA ASN A 387 6.32 -20.44 -35.76
C ASN A 387 6.27 -21.56 -36.80
N LYS A 388 6.38 -22.84 -36.39
CA LYS A 388 6.26 -24.01 -37.27
C LYS A 388 4.84 -24.20 -37.83
N ILE A 389 3.82 -23.75 -37.10
CA ILE A 389 2.42 -23.79 -37.56
C ILE A 389 2.17 -22.65 -38.53
N VAL A 390 2.56 -21.43 -38.17
CA VAL A 390 2.37 -20.21 -38.97
C VAL A 390 3.14 -20.27 -40.29
N SER A 391 4.31 -20.90 -40.33
CA SER A 391 5.07 -21.09 -41.57
C SER A 391 4.38 -21.98 -42.61
N LYS A 392 3.34 -22.72 -42.22
CA LYS A 392 2.45 -23.46 -43.14
C LYS A 392 1.30 -22.56 -43.61
N TYR A 393 1.65 -21.37 -44.09
CA TYR A 393 0.74 -20.27 -44.39
C TYR A 393 -0.39 -20.63 -45.37
N GLU A 394 -0.22 -21.65 -46.23
CA GLU A 394 -1.24 -22.10 -47.20
C GLU A 394 -2.59 -22.50 -46.55
N LYS A 395 -2.62 -22.71 -45.23
CA LYS A 395 -3.81 -23.13 -44.46
C LYS A 395 -4.32 -22.07 -43.48
N LEU A 396 -3.75 -20.87 -43.49
CA LEU A 396 -4.11 -19.74 -42.62
C LEU A 396 -4.43 -18.52 -43.47
N ASP A 397 -5.21 -17.59 -42.94
CA ASP A 397 -5.41 -16.31 -43.58
C ASP A 397 -4.09 -15.52 -43.71
N SER A 398 -3.86 -14.90 -44.88
CA SER A 398 -2.61 -14.21 -45.15
C SER A 398 -2.42 -12.96 -44.29
N ASP A 399 -3.51 -12.25 -43.97
CA ASP A 399 -3.44 -11.04 -43.14
C ASP A 399 -3.15 -11.42 -41.69
N PHE A 400 -3.76 -12.50 -41.19
CA PHE A 400 -3.42 -13.07 -39.89
C PHE A 400 -1.93 -13.44 -39.80
N VAL A 401 -1.40 -14.16 -40.81
CA VAL A 401 0.02 -14.56 -40.84
C VAL A 401 0.94 -13.34 -40.85
N ASN A 402 0.64 -12.34 -41.69
CA ASN A 402 1.42 -11.09 -41.78
C ASN A 402 1.45 -10.32 -40.45
N GLN A 403 0.37 -10.38 -39.67
CA GLN A 403 0.29 -9.74 -38.35
C GLN A 403 1.06 -10.52 -37.28
N ILE A 404 0.88 -11.85 -37.22
CA ILE A 404 1.41 -12.66 -36.10
C ILE A 404 2.88 -13.08 -36.27
N GLU A 405 3.36 -13.31 -37.50
CA GLU A 405 4.75 -13.73 -37.78
C GLU A 405 5.80 -12.80 -37.14
N PRO A 406 5.77 -11.46 -37.36
CA PRO A 406 6.76 -10.58 -36.77
C PRO A 406 6.64 -10.48 -35.23
N LEU A 407 5.43 -10.62 -34.68
CA LEU A 407 5.22 -10.68 -33.23
C LEU A 407 5.87 -11.91 -32.60
N ILE A 408 5.73 -13.08 -33.24
CA ILE A 408 6.39 -14.33 -32.81
C ILE A 408 7.90 -14.17 -32.87
N ALA A 409 8.44 -13.65 -33.98
CA ALA A 409 9.87 -13.42 -34.14
C ALA A 409 10.43 -12.52 -33.04
N ARG A 410 9.73 -11.42 -32.72
CA ARG A 410 10.08 -10.54 -31.60
C ARG A 410 10.09 -11.30 -30.26
N LYS A 411 9.05 -12.09 -29.95
CA LYS A 411 9.01 -12.88 -28.70
C LYS A 411 10.08 -13.97 -28.62
N GLN A 412 10.44 -14.60 -29.74
CA GLN A 412 11.59 -15.50 -29.80
C GLN A 412 12.91 -14.76 -29.55
N GLY A 413 13.02 -13.52 -30.02
CA GLY A 413 14.12 -12.61 -29.69
C GLY A 413 14.20 -12.35 -28.18
N GLN A 414 13.07 -12.04 -27.54
CA GLN A 414 12.99 -11.84 -26.09
C GLN A 414 13.31 -13.11 -25.28
N ALA A 415 12.89 -14.29 -25.75
CA ALA A 415 13.30 -15.58 -25.18
C ALA A 415 14.84 -15.74 -25.24
N SER A 416 15.43 -15.50 -26.41
CA SER A 416 16.88 -15.58 -26.61
C SER A 416 17.64 -14.56 -25.75
N GLN A 417 17.11 -13.35 -25.62
CA GLN A 417 17.65 -12.29 -24.76
C GLN A 417 17.66 -12.70 -23.28
N LEU A 418 16.56 -13.27 -22.77
CA LEU A 418 16.46 -13.76 -21.39
C LEU A 418 17.46 -14.89 -21.10
N GLU A 419 17.74 -15.74 -22.09
CA GLU A 419 18.74 -16.81 -22.02
C GLU A 419 20.19 -16.31 -22.17
N GLY A 420 20.40 -15.01 -22.43
CA GLY A 420 21.72 -14.42 -22.67
C GLY A 420 22.30 -14.69 -24.07
N LYS A 421 21.49 -15.19 -25.00
CA LYS A 421 21.86 -15.44 -26.41
C LYS A 421 21.68 -14.17 -27.24
N PHE A 422 22.45 -13.13 -26.92
CA PHE A 422 22.31 -11.78 -27.47
C PHE A 422 22.42 -11.69 -28.99
N ALA A 423 23.37 -12.40 -29.61
CA ALA A 423 23.50 -12.41 -31.07
C ALA A 423 22.25 -12.98 -31.78
N ALA A 424 21.69 -14.07 -31.25
CA ALA A 424 20.46 -14.67 -31.80
C ALA A 424 19.25 -13.74 -31.59
N ALA A 425 19.16 -13.11 -30.41
CA ALA A 425 18.12 -12.12 -30.13
C ALA A 425 18.18 -10.94 -31.11
N GLN A 426 19.38 -10.41 -31.37
CA GLN A 426 19.59 -9.31 -32.31
C GLN A 426 19.11 -9.67 -33.73
N THR A 427 19.47 -10.84 -34.24
CA THR A 427 19.01 -11.30 -35.56
C THR A 427 17.48 -11.38 -35.64
N LEU A 428 16.83 -11.92 -34.60
CA LEU A 428 15.37 -12.05 -34.55
C LEU A 428 14.67 -10.69 -34.48
N PHE A 429 15.19 -9.76 -33.66
CA PHE A 429 14.64 -8.41 -33.55
C PHE A 429 14.78 -7.62 -34.85
N SER A 430 15.95 -7.65 -35.48
CA SER A 430 16.16 -6.97 -36.77
C SER A 430 15.21 -7.49 -37.85
N LYS A 431 15.00 -8.82 -37.91
CA LYS A 431 14.04 -9.41 -38.85
C LYS A 431 12.60 -9.01 -38.54
N ALA A 432 12.21 -8.96 -37.27
CA ALA A 432 10.85 -8.59 -36.88
C ALA A 432 10.53 -7.13 -37.20
N LEU A 433 11.48 -6.22 -36.97
CA LEU A 433 11.29 -4.77 -37.04
C LEU A 433 10.71 -4.28 -38.36
N GLU A 434 11.06 -4.91 -39.49
CA GLU A 434 10.62 -4.52 -40.84
C GLU A 434 9.10 -4.61 -41.05
N LYS A 435 8.40 -5.44 -40.26
CA LYS A 435 7.00 -5.79 -40.47
C LYS A 435 6.09 -5.50 -39.26
N LEU A 436 6.64 -4.98 -38.17
CA LEU A 436 5.87 -4.68 -36.96
C LEU A 436 5.06 -3.39 -37.12
N ASP A 437 3.93 -3.32 -36.41
CA ASP A 437 3.26 -2.05 -36.18
C ASP A 437 4.17 -1.05 -35.44
N LYS A 438 3.78 0.23 -35.45
CA LYS A 438 4.58 1.33 -34.89
C LYS A 438 5.00 1.08 -33.44
N GLU A 439 4.08 0.58 -32.62
CA GLU A 439 4.34 0.40 -31.19
C GLU A 439 5.27 -0.78 -30.92
N ASN A 440 5.04 -1.91 -31.58
CA ASN A 440 5.89 -3.07 -31.45
C ASN A 440 7.28 -2.80 -32.06
N ALA A 441 7.36 -2.01 -33.13
CA ALA A 441 8.62 -1.56 -33.71
C ALA A 441 9.43 -0.69 -32.71
N ALA A 442 8.79 0.32 -32.11
CA ALA A 442 9.41 1.19 -31.11
C ALA A 442 9.98 0.38 -29.92
N ASN A 443 9.19 -0.56 -29.40
CA ASN A 443 9.64 -1.40 -28.30
C ASN A 443 10.69 -2.44 -28.72
N THR A 444 10.73 -2.86 -29.99
CA THR A 444 11.78 -3.76 -30.53
C THR A 444 13.12 -3.04 -30.70
N LEU A 445 13.11 -1.76 -31.04
CA LEU A 445 14.33 -0.94 -31.00
C LEU A 445 14.88 -0.82 -29.57
N ALA A 446 14.01 -0.65 -28.57
CA ALA A 446 14.44 -0.72 -27.17
C ALA A 446 15.00 -2.10 -26.81
N ASP A 447 14.40 -3.19 -27.29
CA ASP A 447 14.91 -4.55 -27.10
C ASP A 447 16.33 -4.71 -27.73
N LEU A 448 16.57 -4.16 -28.93
CA LEU A 448 17.88 -4.11 -29.60
C LEU A 448 18.94 -3.33 -28.81
N GLY A 449 18.56 -2.17 -28.25
CA GLY A 449 19.45 -1.38 -27.41
C GLY A 449 19.85 -2.14 -26.14
N LEU A 450 18.89 -2.81 -25.48
CA LEU A 450 19.15 -3.62 -24.29
C LEU A 450 20.10 -4.77 -24.60
N VAL A 451 19.89 -5.48 -25.70
CA VAL A 451 20.78 -6.57 -26.16
C VAL A 451 22.18 -6.05 -26.46
N SER A 452 22.31 -4.87 -27.07
CA SER A 452 23.61 -4.23 -27.32
C SER A 452 24.36 -3.89 -26.03
N GLY A 453 23.61 -3.58 -24.97
CA GLY A 453 24.13 -3.42 -23.61
C GLY A 453 24.35 -4.72 -22.84
N GLY A 454 23.97 -5.89 -23.37
CA GLY A 454 24.08 -7.17 -22.69
C GLY A 454 23.03 -7.39 -21.58
N PHE A 455 21.89 -6.69 -21.66
CA PHE A 455 20.80 -6.82 -20.68
C PHE A 455 19.78 -7.87 -21.09
N ARG A 456 19.34 -8.66 -20.10
CA ARG A 456 18.37 -9.74 -20.31
C ARG A 456 16.93 -9.25 -20.35
N SER A 457 16.64 -8.09 -19.77
CA SER A 457 15.30 -7.47 -19.74
C SER A 457 15.37 -6.03 -19.23
N LEU A 458 14.24 -5.30 -19.30
CA LEU A 458 14.08 -4.01 -18.63
C LEU A 458 14.36 -4.11 -17.13
N LYS A 459 13.93 -5.19 -16.46
CA LYS A 459 14.18 -5.37 -15.01
C LYS A 459 15.67 -5.42 -14.67
N SER A 460 16.50 -5.92 -15.58
CA SER A 460 17.95 -6.04 -15.34
C SER A 460 18.71 -4.71 -15.37
N ILE A 461 18.07 -3.62 -15.78
CA ILE A 461 18.68 -2.29 -15.80
C ILE A 461 18.34 -1.48 -14.53
N LEU A 462 17.42 -1.97 -13.71
CA LEU A 462 17.00 -1.28 -12.49
C LEU A 462 18.18 -1.11 -11.52
N PRO A 463 18.31 0.05 -10.87
CA PRO A 463 19.37 0.33 -9.90
C PRO A 463 19.05 -0.33 -8.53
N ALA A 464 18.78 -1.63 -8.54
CA ALA A 464 18.36 -2.42 -7.38
C ALA A 464 19.53 -2.93 -6.51
N GLY A 465 20.78 -2.81 -7.00
CA GLY A 465 22.00 -3.18 -6.29
C GLY A 465 22.58 -2.03 -5.48
N ASN A 466 23.89 -2.10 -5.23
CA ASN A 466 24.61 -1.04 -4.55
C ASN A 466 24.84 0.16 -5.48
N MET A 467 25.00 1.35 -4.91
CA MET A 467 25.30 2.56 -5.67
C MET A 467 26.53 2.40 -6.57
N ALA A 468 27.57 1.67 -6.13
CA ALA A 468 28.79 1.43 -6.90
C ALA A 468 28.55 0.67 -8.22
N ASP A 469 27.52 -0.18 -8.29
CA ASP A 469 27.22 -1.01 -9.46
C ASP A 469 26.54 -0.19 -10.58
N THR A 470 25.95 0.95 -10.24
CA THR A 470 25.19 1.80 -11.17
C THR A 470 26.04 2.33 -12.33
N LYS A 471 27.34 2.56 -12.11
CA LYS A 471 28.29 2.95 -13.16
C LYS A 471 28.44 1.87 -14.23
N GLY A 472 28.42 0.59 -13.83
CA GLY A 472 28.46 -0.54 -14.76
C GLY A 472 27.17 -0.64 -15.60
N ILE A 473 26.02 -0.38 -14.96
CA ILE A 473 24.71 -0.30 -15.63
C ILE A 473 24.71 0.82 -16.67
N ALA A 474 25.12 2.04 -16.29
CA ALA A 474 25.17 3.19 -17.18
C ALA A 474 26.05 2.95 -18.41
N ASN A 475 27.28 2.47 -18.20
CA ASN A 475 28.22 2.18 -19.30
C ASN A 475 27.68 1.12 -20.26
N SER A 476 26.93 0.13 -19.74
CA SER A 476 26.33 -0.92 -20.57
C SER A 476 25.09 -0.40 -21.30
N LEU A 477 24.24 0.40 -20.65
CA LEU A 477 23.06 1.01 -21.26
C LEU A 477 23.45 1.97 -22.39
N ALA A 478 24.53 2.73 -22.21
CA ALA A 478 25.02 3.67 -23.21
C ALA A 478 25.37 2.99 -24.55
N LYS A 479 25.74 1.70 -24.56
CA LYS A 479 25.99 0.94 -25.81
C LYS A 479 24.74 0.79 -26.68
N GLY A 480 23.55 0.87 -26.10
CA GLY A 480 22.27 0.81 -26.80
C GLY A 480 21.65 2.18 -27.10
N LYS A 481 22.32 3.28 -26.76
CA LYS A 481 21.76 4.65 -26.78
C LYS A 481 21.19 5.02 -28.15
N ASP A 482 21.89 4.70 -29.23
CA ASP A 482 21.46 5.04 -30.58
C ASP A 482 20.12 4.39 -30.96
N PHE A 483 19.89 3.15 -30.52
CA PHE A 483 18.60 2.48 -30.74
C PHE A 483 17.46 3.11 -29.94
N TYR A 484 17.74 3.54 -28.70
CA TYR A 484 16.73 4.22 -27.88
C TYR A 484 16.34 5.57 -28.48
N LEU A 485 17.34 6.35 -28.91
CA LEU A 485 17.12 7.64 -29.58
C LEU A 485 16.38 7.44 -30.90
N GLN A 486 16.77 6.45 -31.71
CA GLN A 486 16.05 6.12 -32.93
C GLN A 486 14.57 5.79 -32.66
N ALA A 487 14.27 5.03 -31.60
CA ALA A 487 12.90 4.71 -31.24
C ALA A 487 12.10 5.96 -30.85
N ILE A 488 12.71 6.85 -30.05
CA ILE A 488 12.08 8.10 -29.60
C ILE A 488 11.88 9.06 -30.77
N ASP A 489 12.88 9.25 -31.62
CA ASP A 489 12.83 10.16 -32.77
C ASP A 489 11.77 9.72 -33.79
N GLN A 490 11.59 8.41 -33.99
CA GLN A 490 10.64 7.87 -34.96
C GLN A 490 9.21 7.73 -34.42
N TYR A 491 9.05 7.42 -33.14
CA TYR A 491 7.75 7.01 -32.58
C TYR A 491 7.28 7.87 -31.39
N GLY A 492 8.09 8.82 -30.93
CA GLY A 492 7.75 9.74 -29.84
C GLY A 492 7.34 9.00 -28.56
N THR A 493 6.22 9.42 -27.97
CA THR A 493 5.69 8.87 -26.71
C THR A 493 5.29 7.40 -26.77
N LEU A 494 5.11 6.82 -27.97
CA LEU A 494 4.87 5.39 -28.14
C LEU A 494 6.10 4.53 -27.80
N ALA A 495 7.29 5.13 -27.74
CA ALA A 495 8.55 4.44 -27.42
C ALA A 495 8.75 4.25 -25.90
N THR A 496 7.72 3.74 -25.20
CA THR A 496 7.69 3.61 -23.73
C THR A 496 8.96 2.95 -23.16
N ASN A 497 9.38 1.82 -23.72
CA ASN A 497 10.58 1.11 -23.24
C ASN A 497 11.88 1.89 -23.51
N ALA A 498 11.96 2.62 -24.62
CA ALA A 498 13.14 3.43 -24.94
C ALA A 498 13.23 4.63 -23.99
N HIS A 499 12.11 5.29 -23.72
CA HIS A 499 12.02 6.32 -22.69
C HIS A 499 12.42 5.79 -21.31
N PHE A 500 11.96 4.60 -20.92
CA PHE A 500 12.40 3.98 -19.67
C PHE A 500 13.91 3.76 -19.65
N CYS A 501 14.50 3.16 -20.69
CA CYS A 501 15.95 2.96 -20.79
C CYS A 501 16.74 4.27 -20.73
N MET A 502 16.28 5.31 -21.40
CA MET A 502 16.91 6.64 -21.37
C MET A 502 16.78 7.30 -20.00
N GLY A 503 15.61 7.19 -19.35
CA GLY A 503 15.39 7.67 -17.99
C GLY A 503 16.36 7.03 -16.99
N ILE A 504 16.50 5.70 -17.03
CA ILE A 504 17.48 5.00 -16.19
C ILE A 504 18.92 5.41 -16.55
N LEU A 505 19.25 5.56 -17.83
CA LEU A 505 20.59 5.98 -18.26
C LEU A 505 20.94 7.38 -17.72
N TYR A 506 20.01 8.34 -17.71
CA TYR A 506 20.24 9.65 -17.10
C TYR A 506 20.27 9.59 -15.57
N PHE A 507 19.48 8.71 -14.96
CA PHE A 507 19.46 8.52 -13.51
C PHE A 507 20.79 7.98 -12.96
N VAL A 508 21.39 7.01 -13.64
CA VAL A 508 22.63 6.34 -13.20
C VAL A 508 23.91 6.80 -13.92
N GLY A 509 23.77 7.62 -14.96
CA GLY A 509 24.86 8.02 -15.87
C GLY A 509 25.85 9.02 -15.29
N ALA A 510 26.93 9.31 -16.03
CA ALA A 510 27.88 10.36 -15.69
C ALA A 510 27.43 11.75 -16.16
N GLU A 511 26.65 11.82 -17.24
CA GLU A 511 25.96 13.02 -17.71
C GLU A 511 24.58 13.09 -17.04
N GLN A 512 24.54 13.11 -15.70
CA GLN A 512 23.28 13.24 -14.96
C GLN A 512 22.61 14.54 -15.37
N CYS A 513 21.34 14.42 -15.76
CA CYS A 513 20.50 15.53 -16.14
C CYS A 513 19.10 15.22 -15.63
N GLU A 514 18.78 15.81 -14.49
CA GLU A 514 17.59 15.54 -13.70
C GLU A 514 16.32 15.85 -14.50
N GLU A 515 16.33 16.95 -15.27
CA GLU A 515 15.23 17.34 -16.16
C GLU A 515 14.96 16.28 -17.25
N LYS A 516 16.01 15.80 -17.92
CA LYS A 516 15.87 14.76 -18.96
C LYS A 516 15.48 13.42 -18.35
N CYS A 517 16.00 13.11 -17.17
CA CYS A 517 15.64 11.93 -16.40
C CYS A 517 14.13 11.94 -16.09
N ALA A 518 13.65 13.00 -15.45
CA ALA A 518 12.24 13.18 -15.11
C ALA A 518 11.35 13.14 -16.34
N HIS A 519 11.70 13.87 -17.41
CA HIS A 519 10.95 13.89 -18.67
C HIS A 519 10.77 12.48 -19.26
N HIS A 520 11.85 11.71 -19.38
CA HIS A 520 11.78 10.37 -19.94
C HIS A 520 11.08 9.37 -19.02
N LEU A 521 11.29 9.44 -17.71
CA LEU A 521 10.59 8.58 -16.75
C LEU A 521 9.10 8.88 -16.67
N GLN A 522 8.68 10.14 -16.85
CA GLN A 522 7.26 10.53 -16.93
C GLN A 522 6.59 9.88 -18.14
N ILE A 523 7.15 10.06 -19.35
CA ILE A 523 6.58 9.46 -20.57
C ILE A 523 6.56 7.93 -20.47
N ALA A 524 7.62 7.34 -19.90
CA ALA A 524 7.66 5.91 -19.64
C ALA A 524 6.53 5.47 -18.70
N LEU A 525 6.33 6.19 -17.59
CA LEU A 525 5.28 5.88 -16.63
C LEU A 525 3.89 5.97 -17.26
N ASP A 526 3.61 7.01 -18.03
CA ASP A 526 2.32 7.21 -18.70
C ASP A 526 2.02 6.05 -19.66
N GLY A 527 2.99 5.68 -20.49
CA GLY A 527 2.87 4.52 -21.39
C GLY A 527 2.73 3.19 -20.64
N MET A 528 3.40 3.03 -19.50
CA MET A 528 3.27 1.83 -18.67
C MET A 528 1.90 1.74 -17.99
N LEU A 529 1.32 2.85 -17.54
CA LEU A 529 0.01 2.89 -16.88
C LEU A 529 -1.12 2.51 -17.84
N GLN A 530 -1.07 2.96 -19.09
CA GLN A 530 -1.99 2.52 -20.14
C GLN A 530 -1.98 0.99 -20.35
N LYS A 531 -0.86 0.34 -20.00
CA LYS A 531 -0.61 -1.10 -20.13
C LYS A 531 -0.29 -1.75 -18.79
N HIS A 532 -0.98 -1.32 -17.74
CA HIS A 532 -0.69 -1.72 -16.36
C HIS A 532 -0.58 -3.25 -16.18
N LYS A 533 -1.49 -4.05 -16.76
CA LYS A 533 -1.43 -5.53 -16.66
C LYS A 533 -0.12 -6.13 -17.20
N ILE A 534 0.53 -5.47 -18.17
CA ILE A 534 1.77 -5.95 -18.81
C ILE A 534 3.00 -5.53 -17.97
N TYR A 535 3.07 -4.28 -17.52
CA TYR A 535 4.24 -3.74 -16.83
C TYR A 535 4.23 -3.99 -15.31
N ASN A 536 3.05 -4.16 -14.71
CA ASN A 536 2.92 -4.34 -13.27
C ASN A 536 3.30 -5.75 -12.78
N GLU A 537 3.32 -6.78 -13.65
CA GLU A 537 3.65 -8.17 -13.28
C GLU A 537 5.03 -8.32 -12.59
N ASN A 538 5.90 -7.29 -12.63
CA ASN A 538 7.21 -7.27 -11.98
C ASN A 538 7.53 -5.96 -11.21
N GLY A 539 6.55 -5.10 -10.94
CA GLY A 539 6.74 -3.84 -10.24
C GLY A 539 7.51 -2.76 -11.04
N LEU A 540 7.58 -2.88 -12.38
CA LEU A 540 8.25 -1.86 -13.21
C LEU A 540 7.55 -0.50 -13.11
N VAL A 541 6.22 -0.49 -12.98
CA VAL A 541 5.43 0.73 -12.79
C VAL A 541 5.86 1.44 -11.50
N ASP A 542 5.91 0.69 -10.39
CA ASP A 542 6.34 1.21 -9.09
C ASP A 542 7.78 1.72 -9.10
N TRP A 543 8.69 0.97 -9.73
CA TRP A 543 10.08 1.39 -9.92
C TRP A 543 10.19 2.67 -10.75
N THR A 544 9.46 2.77 -11.86
CA THR A 544 9.47 3.96 -12.71
C THR A 544 8.93 5.16 -11.95
N ARG A 545 7.81 4.99 -11.22
CA ARG A 545 7.22 6.03 -10.37
C ARG A 545 8.17 6.48 -9.26
N PHE A 546 8.84 5.53 -8.59
CA PHE A 546 9.78 5.86 -7.51
C PHE A 546 10.98 6.66 -8.02
N LEU A 547 11.61 6.20 -9.11
CA LEU A 547 12.74 6.89 -9.71
C LEU A 547 12.35 8.25 -10.31
N LEU A 548 11.14 8.36 -10.86
CA LEU A 548 10.57 9.64 -11.30
C LEU A 548 10.39 10.60 -10.12
N GLY A 549 9.85 10.13 -8.99
CA GLY A 549 9.72 10.94 -7.78
C GLY A 549 11.07 11.49 -7.30
N ILE A 550 12.12 10.66 -7.32
CA ILE A 550 13.49 11.11 -7.01
C ILE A 550 13.95 12.16 -8.03
N ALA A 551 13.83 11.87 -9.33
CA ALA A 551 14.26 12.80 -10.38
C ALA A 551 13.53 14.15 -10.27
N LEU A 552 12.23 14.17 -9.98
CA LEU A 552 11.46 15.40 -9.77
C LEU A 552 11.92 16.19 -8.54
N LEU A 553 12.30 15.50 -7.45
CA LEU A 553 12.92 16.17 -6.30
C LEU A 553 14.29 16.75 -6.67
N GLU A 554 15.10 16.04 -7.44
CA GLU A 554 16.44 16.48 -7.83
C GLU A 554 16.46 17.61 -8.86
N VAL A 555 15.38 17.79 -9.64
CA VAL A 555 15.17 18.98 -10.49
C VAL A 555 15.08 20.27 -9.66
N MET A 556 14.72 20.19 -8.37
CA MET A 556 14.60 21.33 -7.45
C MET A 556 13.58 22.41 -7.89
N ASP A 557 12.56 22.02 -8.67
CA ASP A 557 11.44 22.91 -9.05
C ASP A 557 10.25 22.74 -8.06
N PRO A 558 9.87 23.80 -7.32
CA PRO A 558 8.76 23.76 -6.38
C PRO A 558 7.42 23.32 -6.99
N ALA A 559 7.20 23.54 -8.29
CA ALA A 559 5.96 23.12 -8.97
C ALA A 559 5.80 21.59 -8.99
N ASN A 560 6.90 20.85 -8.92
CA ASN A 560 6.91 19.39 -8.97
C ASN A 560 6.89 18.72 -7.59
N LEU A 561 7.07 19.48 -6.51
CA LEU A 561 7.27 18.96 -5.15
C LEU A 561 6.11 18.07 -4.70
N GLN A 562 4.86 18.50 -4.91
CA GLN A 562 3.69 17.74 -4.49
C GLN A 562 3.59 16.39 -5.22
N ASN A 563 3.72 16.39 -6.55
CA ASN A 563 3.70 15.18 -7.37
C ASN A 563 4.84 14.21 -7.01
N ALA A 564 6.01 14.76 -6.67
CA ALA A 564 7.15 14.00 -6.24
C ALA A 564 6.89 13.33 -4.89
N ILE A 565 6.39 14.07 -3.89
CA ILE A 565 6.02 13.54 -2.57
C ILE A 565 4.98 12.43 -2.68
N GLU A 566 3.93 12.61 -3.48
CA GLU A 566 2.91 11.58 -3.72
C GLU A 566 3.51 10.30 -4.32
N SER A 567 4.44 10.44 -5.26
CA SER A 567 5.18 9.32 -5.86
C SER A 567 6.05 8.58 -4.85
N ILE A 568 6.69 9.30 -3.93
CA ILE A 568 7.49 8.72 -2.83
C ILE A 568 6.60 8.02 -1.80
N GLN A 569 5.53 8.66 -1.36
CA GLN A 569 4.60 8.12 -0.35
C GLN A 569 3.92 6.84 -0.83
N HIS A 570 3.46 6.81 -2.09
CA HIS A 570 2.90 5.60 -2.71
C HIS A 570 3.85 4.39 -2.58
N ASN A 571 5.15 4.62 -2.75
CA ASN A 571 6.15 3.56 -2.70
C ASN A 571 6.55 3.13 -1.28
N LEU A 572 6.29 3.95 -0.26
CA LEU A 572 6.44 3.53 1.14
C LEU A 572 5.42 2.43 1.51
N GLU A 573 4.24 2.44 0.89
CA GLU A 573 3.15 1.49 1.13
C GLU A 573 3.27 0.21 0.27
N ASN A 574 4.05 0.27 -0.82
CA ASN A 574 4.27 -0.85 -1.73
C ASN A 574 5.08 -2.01 -1.12
N LYS A 575 4.88 -3.24 -1.61
CA LYS A 575 5.63 -4.43 -1.15
C LYS A 575 7.09 -4.49 -1.64
N ILE A 576 7.46 -3.65 -2.61
CA ILE A 576 8.81 -3.60 -3.17
C ILE A 576 9.77 -2.99 -2.14
N GLN A 577 10.93 -3.63 -1.96
CA GLN A 577 12.00 -3.10 -1.15
C GLN A 577 13.01 -2.37 -2.04
N PHE A 578 12.93 -1.05 -2.06
CA PHE A 578 13.93 -0.21 -2.75
C PHE A 578 15.23 -0.12 -1.94
N PRO A 579 16.41 -0.06 -2.59
CA PRO A 579 17.70 0.13 -1.93
C PRO A 579 17.76 1.39 -1.04
N MET A 580 18.46 1.30 0.09
CA MET A 580 18.54 2.41 1.05
C MET A 580 19.23 3.66 0.47
N TRP A 581 20.21 3.51 -0.42
CA TRP A 581 20.88 4.66 -1.04
C TRP A 581 19.95 5.51 -1.92
N LEU A 582 18.86 4.93 -2.44
CA LEU A 582 17.82 5.72 -3.12
C LEU A 582 16.97 6.51 -2.13
N TRP A 583 16.68 5.94 -0.96
CA TRP A 583 16.00 6.66 0.12
C TRP A 583 16.87 7.76 0.73
N GLU A 584 18.19 7.56 0.77
CA GLU A 584 19.13 8.64 1.10
C GLU A 584 18.97 9.81 0.12
N LYS A 585 18.99 9.55 -1.20
CA LYS A 585 18.71 10.59 -2.22
C LYS A 585 17.39 11.30 -1.97
N VAL A 586 16.30 10.57 -1.71
CA VAL A 586 14.99 11.17 -1.39
C VAL A 586 15.09 12.14 -0.21
N LEU A 587 15.70 11.71 0.90
CA LEU A 587 15.76 12.52 2.11
C LEU A 587 16.73 13.71 1.95
N GLU A 588 17.82 13.56 1.20
CA GLU A 588 18.73 14.66 0.86
C GLU A 588 18.04 15.73 0.02
N SER A 589 17.28 15.33 -1.01
CA SER A 589 16.53 16.28 -1.84
C SER A 589 15.40 16.95 -1.05
N LEU A 590 14.63 16.21 -0.24
CA LEU A 590 13.59 16.79 0.61
C LEU A 590 14.16 17.80 1.62
N LYS A 591 15.36 17.52 2.16
CA LYS A 591 16.07 18.47 3.03
C LYS A 591 16.36 19.79 2.30
N ALA A 592 16.69 19.75 1.01
CA ALA A 592 16.94 20.95 0.21
C ALA A 592 15.67 21.79 -0.03
N PHE A 593 14.47 21.19 0.01
CA PHE A 593 13.18 21.89 -0.06
C PHE A 593 12.67 22.42 1.29
N ASP A 594 13.36 22.13 2.41
CA ASP A 594 12.95 22.55 3.76
C ASP A 594 11.52 22.11 4.15
N VAL A 595 11.21 20.83 3.93
CA VAL A 595 9.91 20.21 4.27
C VAL A 595 10.02 19.23 5.46
N PRO A 596 10.19 19.73 6.70
CA PRO A 596 10.50 18.90 7.87
C PRO A 596 9.43 17.84 8.18
N ASP A 597 8.14 18.15 8.04
CA ASP A 597 7.05 17.21 8.34
C ASP A 597 7.09 15.99 7.41
N THR A 598 7.35 16.21 6.12
CA THR A 598 7.49 15.13 5.14
C THR A 598 8.73 14.28 5.40
N ILE A 599 9.85 14.93 5.75
CA ILE A 599 11.09 14.22 6.13
C ILE A 599 10.85 13.32 7.35
N GLU A 600 10.13 13.82 8.36
CA GLU A 600 9.78 13.05 9.56
C GLU A 600 8.91 11.84 9.21
N ASP A 601 7.86 12.01 8.40
CA ASP A 601 6.96 10.91 7.99
C ASP A 601 7.70 9.83 7.19
N VAL A 602 8.50 10.23 6.19
CA VAL A 602 9.28 9.29 5.37
C VAL A 602 10.26 8.51 6.25
N ALA A 603 11.04 9.19 7.09
CA ALA A 603 11.99 8.53 7.98
C ALA A 603 11.28 7.59 8.96
N HIS A 604 10.19 8.03 9.58
CA HIS A 604 9.40 7.24 10.52
C HIS A 604 8.88 5.96 9.88
N ARG A 605 8.27 6.04 8.70
CA ARG A 605 7.78 4.88 7.94
C ARG A 605 8.92 3.94 7.52
N LEU A 606 10.08 4.48 7.14
CA LEU A 606 11.26 3.67 6.84
C LEU A 606 11.74 2.88 8.07
N PHE A 607 11.79 3.50 9.26
CA PHE A 607 12.12 2.80 10.50
C PHE A 607 11.11 1.69 10.82
N GLN A 608 9.81 1.95 10.63
CA GLN A 608 8.78 0.92 10.84
C GLN A 608 8.95 -0.28 9.90
N LYS A 609 9.31 -0.04 8.64
CA LYS A 609 9.37 -1.07 7.59
C LYS A 609 10.71 -1.81 7.52
N ARG A 610 11.84 -1.12 7.75
CA ARG A 610 13.21 -1.61 7.53
C ARG A 610 14.03 -1.72 8.81
N ASN A 611 13.56 -1.14 9.91
CA ASN A 611 14.11 -1.31 11.25
C ASN A 611 15.63 -1.02 11.31
N ASN A 612 16.47 -2.00 11.69
CA ASN A 612 17.93 -1.85 11.83
C ASN A 612 18.62 -1.34 10.56
N GLU A 613 18.15 -1.72 9.38
CA GLU A 613 18.78 -1.32 8.12
C GLU A 613 18.60 0.18 7.88
N ALA A 614 17.38 0.70 8.04
CA ALA A 614 17.11 2.14 7.94
C ALA A 614 17.94 2.94 8.96
N PHE A 615 18.06 2.45 10.19
CA PHE A 615 18.90 3.10 11.19
C PHE A 615 20.37 3.13 10.79
N GLN A 616 20.97 1.98 10.49
CA GLN A 616 22.41 1.93 10.20
C GLN A 616 22.76 2.85 9.04
N THR A 617 21.97 2.78 7.97
CA THR A 617 22.16 3.60 6.79
C THR A 617 22.01 5.10 7.10
N LEU A 618 20.85 5.53 7.61
CA LEU A 618 20.58 6.96 7.86
C LEU A 618 21.46 7.55 8.97
N TRP A 619 21.83 6.74 9.97
CA TRP A 619 22.74 7.16 11.03
C TRP A 619 24.15 7.41 10.48
N SER A 620 24.67 6.48 9.66
CA SER A 620 26.01 6.59 9.08
C SER A 620 26.20 7.79 8.16
N THR A 621 25.12 8.27 7.54
CA THR A 621 25.11 9.45 6.66
C THR A 621 24.87 10.76 7.41
N GLY A 622 24.69 10.73 8.74
CA GLY A 622 24.59 11.93 9.57
C GLY A 622 23.19 12.54 9.65
N PHE A 623 22.13 11.83 9.21
CA PHE A 623 20.77 12.36 9.22
C PHE A 623 20.25 12.70 10.62
N TYR A 624 20.80 12.11 11.68
CA TYR A 624 20.47 12.46 13.07
C TYR A 624 20.70 13.95 13.41
N THR A 625 21.39 14.70 12.55
CA THR A 625 21.57 16.16 12.68
C THR A 625 20.35 16.98 12.23
N ILE A 626 19.40 16.37 11.52
CA ILE A 626 18.18 17.01 11.01
C ILE A 626 17.07 16.89 12.06
N GLY A 627 16.52 18.01 12.52
CA GLY A 627 15.52 18.06 13.60
C GLY A 627 14.34 17.10 13.41
N ALA A 628 13.76 17.10 12.20
CA ALA A 628 12.62 16.27 11.82
C ALA A 628 12.79 14.77 12.08
N VAL A 629 14.01 14.23 12.00
CA VAL A 629 14.24 12.78 12.16
C VAL A 629 14.77 12.39 13.54
N GLN A 630 15.11 13.36 14.40
CA GLN A 630 15.73 13.09 15.70
C GLN A 630 14.79 12.33 16.64
N LYS A 631 13.49 12.66 16.65
CA LYS A 631 12.49 11.96 17.46
C LYS A 631 12.28 10.51 16.97
N PRO A 632 12.10 10.23 15.66
CA PRO A 632 12.15 8.86 15.14
C PRO A 632 13.42 8.09 15.54
N PHE A 633 14.60 8.70 15.46
CA PHE A 633 15.85 8.06 15.92
C PHE A 633 15.81 7.71 17.40
N PHE A 634 15.35 8.62 18.26
CA PHE A 634 15.24 8.39 19.70
C PHE A 634 14.30 7.22 20.02
N GLU A 635 13.10 7.22 19.44
CA GLU A 635 12.12 6.14 19.63
C GLU A 635 12.65 4.79 19.16
N TRP A 636 13.50 4.80 18.13
CA TRP A 636 14.13 3.60 17.63
C TRP A 636 15.27 3.10 18.53
N ILE A 637 16.17 3.99 18.99
CA ILE A 637 17.25 3.65 19.93
C ILE A 637 16.68 2.97 21.19
N LYS A 638 15.55 3.47 21.71
CA LYS A 638 14.84 2.84 22.85
C LYS A 638 14.41 1.41 22.58
N LYS A 639 14.03 1.09 21.34
CA LYS A 639 13.49 -0.22 20.94
C LYS A 639 14.54 -1.23 20.49
N LYS A 640 15.79 -0.80 20.27
CA LYS A 640 16.92 -1.69 20.00
C LYS A 640 17.00 -2.83 21.04
N LYS A 641 17.53 -3.99 20.68
CA LYS A 641 17.56 -5.18 21.58
C LYS A 641 18.72 -5.16 22.58
N GLU A 642 19.77 -4.45 22.24
CA GLU A 642 20.99 -4.27 23.03
C GLU A 642 20.66 -3.68 24.41
N ALA A 643 21.56 -3.83 25.37
CA ALA A 643 21.38 -3.20 26.68
C ALA A 643 21.52 -1.66 26.54
N THR A 644 20.90 -0.89 27.44
CA THR A 644 20.92 0.57 27.37
C THR A 644 22.35 1.13 27.39
N PHE A 645 23.26 0.56 28.19
CA PHE A 645 24.65 1.00 28.25
C PHE A 645 25.39 0.82 26.90
N GLU A 646 25.01 -0.17 26.08
CA GLU A 646 25.61 -0.40 24.75
C GLU A 646 25.18 0.66 23.73
N LYS A 647 24.04 1.31 23.98
CA LYS A 647 23.47 2.36 23.11
C LYS A 647 23.71 3.77 23.65
N TRP A 648 24.43 3.90 24.76
CA TRP A 648 24.61 5.17 25.44
C TRP A 648 25.28 6.22 24.54
N GLY A 649 26.27 5.80 23.75
CA GLY A 649 26.93 6.67 22.77
C GLY A 649 25.97 7.21 21.71
N ASP A 650 24.94 6.45 21.31
CA ASP A 650 23.93 6.93 20.36
C ASP A 650 23.02 7.98 21.03
N LEU A 651 22.65 7.77 22.30
CA LEU A 651 21.86 8.74 23.08
C LEU A 651 22.61 10.06 23.25
N GLU A 652 23.90 10.02 23.61
CA GLU A 652 24.74 11.23 23.72
C GLU A 652 24.89 11.94 22.37
N THR A 653 25.16 11.18 21.30
CA THR A 653 25.28 11.73 19.94
C THR A 653 23.99 12.44 19.53
N LEU A 654 22.84 11.81 19.77
CA LEU A 654 21.54 12.39 19.45
C LEU A 654 21.21 13.60 20.34
N PHE A 655 21.55 13.56 21.63
CA PHE A 655 21.39 14.69 22.55
C PHE A 655 22.17 15.92 22.06
N HIS A 656 23.44 15.74 21.69
CA HIS A 656 24.26 16.84 21.19
C HIS A 656 23.73 17.41 19.87
N ALA A 657 23.21 16.56 18.98
CA ALA A 657 22.56 16.99 17.75
C ALA A 657 21.26 17.77 18.01
N ALA A 658 20.40 17.30 18.93
CA ALA A 658 19.17 17.97 19.32
C ALA A 658 19.45 19.31 20.01
N ARG A 659 20.46 19.36 20.88
CA ARG A 659 20.89 20.59 21.56
C ARG A 659 21.38 21.64 20.58
N LYS A 660 22.13 21.24 19.54
CA LYS A 660 22.61 22.15 18.49
C LYS A 660 21.46 22.76 17.67
N GLN A 661 20.34 22.05 17.55
CA GLN A 661 19.11 22.51 16.89
C GLN A 661 18.14 23.23 17.85
N GLU A 662 18.56 23.50 19.10
CA GLU A 662 17.72 24.10 20.13
C GLU A 662 16.41 23.34 20.39
N ALA A 663 16.38 22.03 20.10
CA ALA A 663 15.24 21.14 20.33
C ALA A 663 15.13 20.78 21.83
N ILE A 664 14.78 21.77 22.65
CA ILE A 664 14.79 21.69 24.12
C ILE A 664 13.93 20.51 24.60
N GLU A 665 12.70 20.37 24.11
CA GLU A 665 11.79 19.29 24.54
C GLU A 665 12.36 17.89 24.28
N LEU A 666 13.03 17.69 23.13
CA LEU A 666 13.67 16.42 22.83
C LEU A 666 14.90 16.18 23.72
N CYS A 667 15.70 17.21 23.96
CA CYS A 667 16.83 17.12 24.89
C CYS A 667 16.36 16.73 26.30
N GLU A 668 15.28 17.36 26.78
CA GLU A 668 14.64 17.02 28.05
C GLU A 668 14.20 15.56 28.05
N THR A 669 13.52 15.10 26.99
CA THR A 669 13.05 13.72 26.87
C THR A 669 14.20 12.70 26.86
N ILE A 670 15.32 13.01 26.19
CA ILE A 670 16.50 12.15 26.15
C ILE A 670 17.14 12.04 27.54
N LEU A 671 17.38 13.18 28.21
CA LEU A 671 17.98 13.20 29.54
C LEU A 671 17.08 12.51 30.58
N ASP A 672 15.77 12.68 30.46
CA ASP A 672 14.77 12.06 31.31
C ASP A 672 14.79 10.53 31.19
N PHE A 673 14.98 10.01 29.98
CA PHE A 673 15.20 8.58 29.73
C PHE A 673 16.54 8.12 30.30
N MET A 674 17.63 8.86 30.06
CA MET A 674 18.96 8.54 30.61
C MET A 674 18.96 8.51 32.14
N GLU A 675 18.22 9.41 32.80
CA GLU A 675 18.07 9.44 34.25
C GLU A 675 17.39 8.18 34.81
N ILE A 676 16.33 7.70 34.15
CA ILE A 676 15.65 6.46 34.56
C ILE A 676 16.61 5.28 34.50
N GLU A 677 17.30 5.13 33.38
CA GLU A 677 18.19 4.00 33.12
C GLU A 677 19.39 4.03 34.09
N ALA A 678 19.96 5.21 34.35
CA ALA A 678 21.02 5.42 35.34
C ALA A 678 20.58 5.17 36.80
N GLN A 679 19.30 5.42 37.11
CA GLN A 679 18.75 5.10 38.43
C GLN A 679 18.71 3.57 38.64
N ALA A 680 18.31 2.83 37.60
CA ALA A 680 18.11 1.38 37.64
C ALA A 680 19.40 0.54 37.48
N GLU A 681 20.34 0.96 36.63
CA GLU A 681 21.50 0.14 36.24
C GLU A 681 22.83 0.88 36.48
N GLN A 682 23.83 0.15 37.02
CA GLN A 682 25.08 0.74 37.50
C GLN A 682 26.00 1.24 36.36
N HIS A 683 26.10 0.54 35.23
CA HIS A 683 26.94 0.98 34.10
C HIS A 683 26.37 2.26 33.47
N CYS A 684 25.06 2.30 33.20
CA CYS A 684 24.36 3.51 32.78
C CYS A 684 24.59 4.66 33.76
N ARG A 685 24.59 4.38 35.07
CA ARG A 685 24.88 5.39 36.09
C ARG A 685 26.27 6.01 35.97
N LEU A 686 27.29 5.18 35.77
CA LEU A 686 28.67 5.64 35.61
C LEU A 686 28.82 6.50 34.36
N LEU A 687 28.22 6.07 33.24
CA LEU A 687 28.22 6.83 31.99
C LEU A 687 27.49 8.16 32.14
N PHE A 688 26.36 8.20 32.86
CA PHE A 688 25.62 9.45 33.07
C PHE A 688 26.34 10.43 33.98
N ILE A 689 27.01 9.94 35.02
CA ILE A 689 27.88 10.76 35.87
C ILE A 689 28.97 11.40 35.02
N GLU A 690 29.68 10.60 34.20
CA GLU A 690 30.72 11.12 33.30
C GLU A 690 30.18 12.19 32.35
N PHE A 691 29.02 11.94 31.75
CA PHE A 691 28.34 12.89 30.88
C PHE A 691 28.00 14.21 31.58
N LEU A 692 27.43 14.16 32.79
CA LEU A 692 27.03 15.35 33.55
C LEU A 692 28.22 16.15 34.07
N GLU A 693 29.30 15.49 34.50
CA GLU A 693 30.53 16.17 34.91
C GLU A 693 31.20 16.90 33.73
N LYS A 694 31.14 16.35 32.52
CA LYS A 694 31.59 17.03 31.29
C LYS A 694 30.66 18.17 30.86
N ASN A 695 29.41 18.17 31.32
CA ASN A 695 28.38 19.12 30.94
C ASN A 695 27.73 19.78 32.18
N PRO A 696 28.48 20.55 32.99
CA PRO A 696 27.99 21.10 34.26
C PRO A 696 26.90 22.17 34.10
N LEU A 697 26.70 22.67 32.88
CA LEU A 697 25.69 23.67 32.53
C LEU A 697 24.95 23.24 31.26
N LEU A 698 23.67 22.89 31.42
CA LEU A 698 22.78 22.45 30.35
C LEU A 698 21.63 23.45 30.12
N GLN A 699 21.78 24.72 30.51
CA GLN A 699 20.71 25.71 30.33
C GLN A 699 20.31 25.86 28.84
N PRO A 700 19.02 26.05 28.54
CA PRO A 700 17.87 26.15 29.46
C PRO A 700 17.29 24.78 29.90
N ILE A 701 17.84 23.66 29.42
CA ILE A 701 17.38 22.29 29.68
C ILE A 701 17.46 21.99 31.18
N TRP A 702 18.66 21.94 31.78
CA TRP A 702 18.86 21.83 33.23
C TRP A 702 19.83 22.89 33.76
N ASN A 703 19.59 23.40 34.97
CA ASN A 703 20.52 24.30 35.64
C ASN A 703 21.55 23.54 36.48
N GLU A 704 22.57 24.24 36.97
CA GLU A 704 23.64 23.64 37.77
C GLU A 704 23.13 23.00 39.07
N SER A 705 22.11 23.59 39.71
CA SER A 705 21.55 23.07 40.96
C SER A 705 20.82 21.74 40.75
N ASP A 706 20.06 21.63 39.65
CA ASP A 706 19.39 20.40 39.24
C ASP A 706 20.41 19.30 38.91
N ILE A 707 21.48 19.64 38.16
CA ILE A 707 22.56 18.70 37.82
C ILE A 707 23.30 18.24 39.07
N ASN A 708 23.66 19.16 39.98
CA ASN A 708 24.36 18.81 41.22
C ASN A 708 23.50 17.93 42.13
N ALA A 709 22.19 18.21 42.24
CA ALA A 709 21.27 17.38 43.02
C ALA A 709 21.16 15.96 42.44
N LEU A 710 21.12 15.83 41.12
CA LEU A 710 21.15 14.55 40.43
C LEU A 710 22.49 13.82 40.64
N LEU A 711 23.63 14.49 40.44
CA LEU A 711 24.97 13.91 40.65
C LEU A 711 25.13 13.36 42.07
N VAL A 712 24.74 14.11 43.10
CA VAL A 712 24.75 13.62 44.49
C VAL A 712 24.01 12.30 44.61
N ARG A 713 22.79 12.22 44.06
CA ARG A 713 21.98 11.01 44.10
C ARG A 713 22.64 9.84 43.37
N LEU A 714 23.19 10.06 42.18
CA LEU A 714 23.85 9.01 41.41
C LEU A 714 25.13 8.51 42.12
N TYR A 715 25.93 9.41 42.70
CA TYR A 715 27.10 9.05 43.49
C TYR A 715 26.75 8.22 44.72
N GLU A 716 25.74 8.61 45.48
CA GLU A 716 25.31 7.85 46.65
C GLU A 716 24.76 6.46 46.29
N LEU A 717 24.02 6.33 45.18
CA LEU A 717 23.56 5.02 44.72
C LEU A 717 24.73 4.09 44.35
N ASN A 718 25.88 4.66 43.96
CA ASN A 718 27.14 3.93 43.75
C ASN A 718 27.97 3.77 45.04
N GLY A 719 27.49 4.27 46.18
CA GLY A 719 28.24 4.28 47.44
C GLY A 719 29.45 5.23 47.44
N ASN A 720 29.54 6.13 46.47
CA ASN A 720 30.66 7.05 46.31
C ASN A 720 30.36 8.39 47.01
N PHE A 721 30.43 8.40 48.34
CA PHE A 721 30.15 9.59 49.13
C PHE A 721 31.20 10.69 48.98
N ILE A 722 32.44 10.32 48.64
CA ILE A 722 33.57 11.25 48.47
C ILE A 722 33.26 12.25 47.35
N ASP A 723 32.76 11.77 46.21
CA ASP A 723 32.45 12.64 45.07
C ASP A 723 31.09 13.35 45.22
N ALA A 724 30.18 12.81 46.02
CA ALA A 724 28.93 13.49 46.38
C ALA A 724 29.17 14.72 47.29
N ALA A 725 30.17 14.66 48.18
CA ALA A 725 30.38 15.68 49.20
C ALA A 725 30.70 17.09 48.63
N PRO A 726 31.57 17.27 47.62
CA PRO A 726 31.80 18.56 46.98
C PRO A 726 30.54 19.20 46.39
N LYS A 727 29.65 18.38 45.79
CA LYS A 727 28.39 18.86 45.20
C LYS A 727 27.41 19.35 46.27
N LEU A 728 27.32 18.63 47.40
CA LEU A 728 26.57 19.06 48.59
C LEU A 728 27.14 20.34 49.20
N ARG A 729 28.47 20.47 49.29
CA ARG A 729 29.12 21.70 49.77
C ARG A 729 28.77 22.91 48.89
N SER A 730 28.75 22.75 47.57
CA SER A 730 28.29 23.80 46.65
C SER A 730 26.83 24.21 46.94
N ALA A 731 25.93 23.23 47.07
CA ALA A 731 24.54 23.48 47.42
C ALA A 731 24.36 24.18 48.79
N PHE A 732 25.21 23.84 49.77
CA PHE A 732 25.21 24.53 51.08
C PHE A 732 25.43 26.03 50.94
N PHE A 733 26.44 26.44 50.16
CA PHE A 733 26.75 27.86 49.99
C PHE A 733 25.62 28.60 49.24
N GLN A 734 24.98 27.95 48.26
CA GLN A 734 23.80 28.50 47.59
C GLN A 734 22.64 28.74 48.59
N CYS A 735 22.36 27.78 49.47
CA CYS A 735 21.33 27.92 50.50
C CYS A 735 21.67 29.00 51.53
N ARG A 736 22.94 29.08 51.96
CA ARG A 736 23.42 30.10 52.90
C ARG A 736 23.25 31.50 52.34
N ASP A 737 23.66 31.71 51.09
CA ASP A 737 23.69 33.03 50.45
C ASP A 737 22.27 33.54 50.12
N GLY A 738 21.28 32.64 50.02
CA GLY A 738 19.87 33.02 49.89
C GLY A 738 19.26 33.65 51.15
N GLY A 739 19.76 33.30 52.34
CA GLY A 739 19.47 33.99 53.61
C GLY A 739 18.07 33.78 54.23
N GLU A 740 17.12 33.15 53.55
CA GLU A 740 15.79 32.88 54.10
C GLU A 740 15.81 31.77 55.15
N ALA A 741 14.88 31.83 56.12
CA ALA A 741 14.84 30.87 57.25
C ALA A 741 14.76 29.40 56.79
N HIS A 742 14.00 29.11 55.73
CA HIS A 742 13.87 27.76 55.18
C HIS A 742 15.14 27.29 54.44
N GLN A 743 15.91 28.22 53.86
CA GLN A 743 17.17 27.94 53.15
C GLN A 743 18.32 27.70 54.13
N ILE A 744 18.39 28.48 55.22
CA ILE A 744 19.33 28.23 56.33
C ILE A 744 19.08 26.83 56.90
N GLN A 745 17.82 26.42 56.99
CA GLN A 745 17.47 25.08 57.47
C GLN A 745 17.83 23.98 56.46
N GLU A 746 17.75 24.25 55.16
CA GLU A 746 18.32 23.37 54.13
C GLU A 746 19.83 23.22 54.26
N ALA A 747 20.55 24.32 54.52
CA ALA A 747 21.98 24.28 54.77
C ALA A 747 22.32 23.39 55.99
N ARG A 748 21.51 23.41 57.06
CA ARG A 748 21.67 22.49 58.20
C ARG A 748 21.43 21.03 57.83
N GLN A 749 20.40 20.73 57.02
CA GLN A 749 20.17 19.36 56.55
C GLN A 749 21.33 18.85 55.69
N ILE A 750 21.94 19.70 54.87
CA ILE A 750 23.11 19.33 54.07
C ILE A 750 24.31 18.96 54.96
N ILE A 751 24.56 19.72 56.03
CA ILE A 751 25.60 19.38 57.01
C ILE A 751 25.33 18.03 57.65
N GLN A 752 24.08 17.77 58.08
CA GLN A 752 23.72 16.47 58.65
C GLN A 752 23.97 15.33 57.66
N THR A 753 23.58 15.49 56.39
CA THR A 753 23.86 14.49 55.36
C THR A 753 25.37 14.24 55.19
N LEU A 754 26.20 15.29 55.23
CA LEU A 754 27.66 15.15 55.15
C LEU A 754 28.26 14.43 56.37
N GLN A 755 27.68 14.63 57.56
CA GLN A 755 28.06 13.88 58.76
C GLN A 755 27.65 12.41 58.64
N ASP A 756 26.45 12.14 58.12
CA ASP A 756 25.91 10.79 57.92
C ASP A 756 26.73 9.99 56.89
N TYR A 757 27.44 10.65 55.97
CA TYR A 757 28.37 9.98 55.05
C TYR A 757 29.61 9.39 55.76
N GLY A 758 29.91 9.80 56.98
CA GLY A 758 31.07 9.31 57.73
C GLY A 758 32.42 9.75 57.14
N LEU A 759 32.43 10.77 56.27
CA LEU A 759 33.65 11.40 55.77
C LEU A 759 34.19 12.33 56.87
N GLY A 760 35.51 12.36 57.08
CA GLY A 760 36.14 13.06 58.20
C GLY A 760 35.70 14.53 58.38
N GLU A 761 35.95 15.10 59.56
CA GLU A 761 35.42 16.43 59.94
C GLU A 761 35.67 17.56 58.93
N ASP A 762 36.74 17.45 58.12
CA ASP A 762 37.13 18.40 57.07
C ASP A 762 36.02 18.67 56.04
N TYR A 763 35.05 17.76 55.88
CA TYR A 763 33.97 17.92 54.90
C TYR A 763 32.79 18.77 55.39
N TRP A 764 32.62 19.00 56.70
CA TRP A 764 31.44 19.67 57.25
C TRP A 764 31.72 20.67 58.39
N LYS A 765 32.88 20.60 59.06
CA LYS A 765 33.18 21.41 60.26
C LYS A 765 33.22 22.91 59.98
N ASP A 766 33.81 23.30 58.86
CA ASP A 766 33.86 24.70 58.41
C ASP A 766 32.47 25.23 58.01
N LEU A 767 31.62 24.38 57.42
CA LEU A 767 30.22 24.73 57.10
C LEU A 767 29.41 24.99 58.37
N HIS A 768 29.65 24.20 59.42
CA HIS A 768 29.02 24.40 60.73
C HIS A 768 29.34 25.77 61.32
N GLN A 769 30.61 26.21 61.21
CA GLN A 769 31.06 27.54 61.62
C GLN A 769 30.43 28.65 60.77
N CYS A 770 30.17 28.40 59.48
CA CYS A 770 29.50 29.37 58.61
C CYS A 770 28.04 29.65 59.03
N LEU A 771 27.38 28.73 59.76
CA LEU A 771 26.00 28.92 60.24
C LEU A 771 25.89 29.42 61.68
N SER A 772 26.94 29.28 62.51
CA SER A 772 26.91 29.64 63.94
C SER A 772 26.70 31.14 64.23
N GLY A 773 26.71 32.00 63.21
CA GLY A 773 26.43 33.45 63.32
C GLY A 773 25.02 33.88 62.90
N LEU A 774 24.15 32.97 62.45
CA LEU A 774 22.80 33.28 61.91
C LEU A 774 21.66 33.02 62.93
N GLU A 775 21.98 32.94 64.22
CA GLU A 775 21.03 32.64 65.29
C GLU A 775 20.23 33.87 65.77
N GLN A 776 19.30 34.36 64.95
CA GLN A 776 18.22 35.24 65.43
C GLN A 776 16.90 34.94 64.70
N LYS A 777 16.20 33.88 65.13
CA LYS A 777 14.73 33.68 64.92
C LYS A 777 14.12 32.54 65.75
N GLN A 778 14.78 32.09 66.83
CA GLN A 778 14.32 31.00 67.69
C GLN A 778 13.01 31.34 68.44
N ILE A 779 12.79 32.63 68.74
CA ILE A 779 11.58 33.14 69.40
C ILE A 779 10.34 33.01 68.48
N GLN A 780 10.50 33.28 67.18
CA GLN A 780 9.38 33.25 66.22
C GLN A 780 8.96 31.82 65.86
N MET A 781 9.91 30.87 65.86
CA MET A 781 9.63 29.43 65.71
C MET A 781 8.88 28.86 66.92
N GLN A 782 9.22 29.27 68.15
CA GLN A 782 8.49 28.84 69.34
C GLN A 782 7.04 29.37 69.37
N GLU A 783 6.81 30.61 68.93
CA GLU A 783 5.44 31.15 68.81
C GLU A 783 4.59 30.43 67.76
N THR A 784 5.13 30.13 66.57
CA THR A 784 4.41 29.39 65.54
C THR A 784 4.22 27.91 65.90
N GLU A 785 5.17 27.30 66.61
CA GLU A 785 5.01 25.96 67.14
C GLU A 785 3.90 25.89 68.19
N ASN A 786 3.84 26.86 69.11
CA ASN A 786 2.74 26.98 70.08
C ASN A 786 1.39 27.15 69.37
N THR A 787 1.35 27.89 68.25
CA THR A 787 0.15 28.08 67.41
C THR A 787 -0.31 26.76 66.77
N LEU A 788 0.62 25.94 66.25
CA LEU A 788 0.31 24.61 65.73
C LEU A 788 -0.18 23.65 66.82
N ARG A 789 0.46 23.65 68.01
CA ARG A 789 0.03 22.85 69.17
C ARG A 789 -1.35 23.26 69.69
N ALA A 790 -1.70 24.54 69.56
CA ALA A 790 -3.03 25.05 69.89
C ALA A 790 -4.13 24.67 68.88
N GLY A 791 -3.80 23.96 67.79
CA GLY A 791 -4.76 23.37 66.87
C GLY A 791 -5.05 24.16 65.59
N SER A 792 -4.19 25.10 65.18
CA SER A 792 -4.34 25.79 63.89
C SER A 792 -4.39 24.79 62.73
N VAL A 793 -5.37 24.96 61.83
CA VAL A 793 -5.55 24.08 60.68
C VAL A 793 -4.56 24.47 59.59
N ILE A 794 -3.55 23.63 59.40
CA ILE A 794 -2.51 23.79 58.36
C ILE A 794 -2.43 22.50 57.56
N HIS A 795 -2.44 22.62 56.23
CA HIS A 795 -2.30 21.52 55.29
C HIS A 795 -0.90 21.56 54.67
N VAL A 796 -0.12 20.51 54.90
CA VAL A 796 1.21 20.32 54.28
C VAL A 796 1.12 19.19 53.27
N LEU A 797 1.58 19.44 52.05
CA LEU A 797 1.77 18.41 51.04
C LEU A 797 3.25 18.04 50.95
N TYR A 798 3.58 16.78 51.21
CA TYR A 798 4.91 16.24 51.03
C TYR A 798 4.97 15.41 49.74
N ILE A 799 5.94 15.71 48.88
CA ILE A 799 6.13 15.05 47.58
C ILE A 799 7.56 14.51 47.48
N GLY A 800 7.69 13.21 47.22
CA GLY A 800 8.97 12.58 46.91
C GLY A 800 9.45 11.55 47.92
N GLY A 801 10.51 10.82 47.56
CA GLY A 801 10.96 9.63 48.31
C GLY A 801 10.61 8.33 47.59
N ASN A 802 11.26 7.26 48.01
CA ASN A 802 11.10 5.93 47.42
C ASN A 802 10.37 4.99 48.40
N GLU A 803 10.48 3.68 48.17
CA GLU A 803 9.89 2.62 49.00
C GLU A 803 10.28 2.76 50.48
N ILE A 804 11.51 3.20 50.78
CA ILE A 804 12.00 3.41 52.15
C ILE A 804 11.23 4.54 52.83
N GLN A 805 11.06 5.68 52.16
CA GLN A 805 10.31 6.82 52.75
C GLN A 805 8.81 6.54 52.84
N THR A 806 8.28 5.73 51.93
CA THR A 806 6.87 5.29 51.98
C THR A 806 6.57 4.55 53.29
N ALA A 807 7.51 3.72 53.77
CA ALA A 807 7.38 3.00 55.04
C ALA A 807 7.33 3.92 56.28
N TYR A 808 7.82 5.17 56.18
CA TYR A 808 7.79 6.13 57.29
C TYR A 808 6.46 6.86 57.42
N LYS A 809 5.64 6.88 56.36
CA LYS A 809 4.42 7.69 56.24
C LYS A 809 3.50 7.58 57.46
N ASP A 810 3.01 6.37 57.75
CA ASP A 810 1.96 6.18 58.75
C ASP A 810 2.44 6.60 60.15
N SER A 811 3.71 6.33 60.43
CA SER A 811 4.28 6.64 61.72
C SER A 811 4.62 8.12 61.89
N ILE A 812 5.03 8.82 60.82
CA ILE A 812 5.15 10.29 60.82
C ILE A 812 3.77 10.93 60.99
N GLN A 813 2.74 10.43 60.30
CA GLN A 813 1.37 10.95 60.41
C GLN A 813 0.79 10.78 61.82
N GLU A 814 1.04 9.65 62.47
CA GLU A 814 0.58 9.40 63.83
C GLU A 814 1.27 10.34 64.83
N GLU A 815 2.57 10.54 64.72
CA GLU A 815 3.33 11.42 65.61
C GLU A 815 2.96 12.90 65.41
N ILE A 816 2.70 13.33 64.18
CA ILE A 816 2.15 14.65 63.87
C ILE A 816 0.77 14.82 64.49
N ARG A 817 -0.13 13.83 64.36
CA ARG A 817 -1.48 13.88 64.91
C ARG A 817 -1.48 13.99 66.44
N GLN A 818 -0.57 13.31 67.11
CA GLN A 818 -0.44 13.35 68.58
C GLN A 818 0.05 14.70 69.10
N ASN A 819 1.00 15.32 68.39
CA ASN A 819 1.65 16.55 68.87
C ASN A 819 1.05 17.84 68.32
N TYR A 820 0.37 17.78 67.16
CA TYR A 820 -0.15 18.94 66.41
C TYR A 820 -1.53 18.61 65.81
N PRO A 821 -2.63 18.69 66.60
CA PRO A 821 -3.94 18.16 66.21
C PRO A 821 -4.58 18.85 64.99
N GLY A 822 -4.20 20.08 64.66
CA GLY A 822 -4.66 20.82 63.48
C GLY A 822 -3.81 20.62 62.21
N LEU A 823 -2.62 20.02 62.32
CA LEU A 823 -1.70 19.83 61.21
C LEU A 823 -2.07 18.58 60.40
N LYS A 824 -2.52 18.77 59.16
CA LYS A 824 -2.78 17.69 58.21
C LYS A 824 -1.63 17.56 57.23
N CYS A 825 -1.01 16.38 57.18
CA CYS A 825 0.05 16.09 56.21
C CYS A 825 -0.41 15.04 55.21
N LYS A 826 -0.36 15.38 53.92
CA LYS A 826 -0.59 14.46 52.81
C LYS A 826 0.74 14.09 52.16
N PHE A 827 0.92 12.81 51.84
CA PHE A 827 2.11 12.29 51.18
C PHE A 827 1.76 11.86 49.76
N LEU A 828 2.60 12.26 48.81
CA LEU A 828 2.65 11.72 47.45
C LEU A 828 4.06 11.16 47.23
N PHE A 829 4.13 9.92 46.75
CA PHE A 829 5.38 9.23 46.44
C PHE A 829 5.41 8.93 44.94
N PRO A 830 5.91 9.87 44.11
CA PRO A 830 6.06 9.65 42.68
C PRO A 830 6.97 8.47 42.41
N GLY A 831 6.61 7.65 41.41
CA GLY A 831 7.45 6.53 41.01
C GLY A 831 8.63 6.96 40.12
N TRP A 832 9.56 6.04 39.89
CA TRP A 832 10.57 6.12 38.83
C TRP A 832 10.02 5.57 37.51
N ASN A 833 8.82 5.99 37.13
CA ASN A 833 8.16 5.56 35.90
C ASN A 833 8.46 6.55 34.76
N THR A 834 8.19 6.19 33.50
CA THR A 834 8.45 7.02 32.32
C THR A 834 7.54 8.24 32.19
N ASN A 835 6.39 8.30 32.87
CA ASN A 835 5.37 9.33 32.70
C ASN A 835 5.26 10.25 33.93
N TRP A 836 6.26 11.13 34.10
CA TRP A 836 6.24 12.10 35.20
C TRP A 836 5.09 13.11 35.11
N GLN A 837 4.55 13.39 33.92
CA GLN A 837 3.38 14.26 33.76
C GLN A 837 2.18 13.74 34.56
N LYS A 838 1.97 12.42 34.58
CA LYS A 838 0.90 11.81 35.37
C LYS A 838 1.06 12.11 36.86
N ASP A 839 2.26 11.94 37.40
CA ASP A 839 2.56 12.22 38.82
C ASP A 839 2.42 13.73 39.13
N PHE A 840 2.77 14.59 38.16
CA PHE A 840 2.58 16.04 38.27
C PHE A 840 1.10 16.43 38.26
N ASP A 841 0.30 15.87 37.37
CA ASP A 841 -1.14 16.12 37.27
C ASP A 841 -1.89 15.62 38.51
N GLU A 842 -1.48 14.48 39.08
CA GLU A 842 -2.00 13.99 40.35
C GLU A 842 -1.67 14.95 41.51
N ALA A 843 -0.52 15.60 41.49
CA ALA A 843 -0.12 16.53 42.55
C ALA A 843 -0.91 17.85 42.52
N LYS A 844 -1.35 18.34 41.35
CA LYS A 844 -1.95 19.68 41.17
C LYS A 844 -3.13 19.98 42.11
N PRO A 845 -4.17 19.13 42.24
CA PRO A 845 -5.30 19.42 43.14
C PRO A 845 -4.85 19.55 44.59
N TYR A 846 -3.88 18.75 45.01
CA TYR A 846 -3.37 18.78 46.37
C TYR A 846 -2.45 19.96 46.65
N ILE A 847 -1.74 20.46 45.64
CA ILE A 847 -0.96 21.70 45.74
C ILE A 847 -1.90 22.88 45.99
N ALA A 848 -3.04 22.94 45.30
CA ALA A 848 -4.03 24.00 45.47
C ALA A 848 -4.69 24.01 46.86
N GLU A 849 -4.80 22.85 47.51
CA GLU A 849 -5.36 22.71 48.86
C GLU A 849 -4.32 22.89 49.98
N ALA A 850 -3.02 22.88 49.64
CA ALA A 850 -1.94 22.93 50.61
C ALA A 850 -1.58 24.39 50.96
N ASN A 851 -1.35 24.64 52.25
CA ASN A 851 -0.78 25.91 52.69
C ASN A 851 0.71 26.00 52.36
N VAL A 852 1.40 24.87 52.26
CA VAL A 852 2.83 24.78 51.91
C VAL A 852 3.16 23.39 51.37
N VAL A 853 4.11 23.33 50.43
CA VAL A 853 4.58 22.08 49.81
C VAL A 853 6.01 21.77 50.24
N VAL A 854 6.28 20.52 50.63
CA VAL A 854 7.64 20.00 50.89
C VAL A 854 8.03 19.08 49.74
N ILE A 855 9.11 19.43 49.03
CA ILE A 855 9.60 18.67 47.88
C ILE A 855 10.91 17.97 48.25
N ASN A 856 10.90 16.64 48.38
CA ASN A 856 12.11 15.87 48.60
C ASN A 856 12.97 15.80 47.33
N LYS A 857 14.30 15.85 47.47
CA LYS A 857 15.24 15.71 46.33
C LYS A 857 15.27 14.29 45.73
N LEU A 858 14.68 13.30 46.40
CA LEU A 858 14.46 11.95 45.89
C LEU A 858 13.24 11.90 44.95
N ILE A 859 13.31 12.65 43.85
CA ILE A 859 12.33 12.67 42.75
C ILE A 859 13.06 12.84 41.43
N ARG A 860 12.38 12.52 40.32
CA ARG A 860 12.87 12.77 38.96
C ARG A 860 13.15 14.26 38.74
N THR A 861 14.22 14.58 38.03
CA THR A 861 14.66 15.97 37.80
C THR A 861 13.55 16.80 37.16
N HIS A 862 12.91 16.28 36.10
CA HIS A 862 11.81 16.98 35.41
C HIS A 862 10.57 17.19 36.27
N LEU A 863 10.14 16.16 37.02
CA LEU A 863 9.03 16.29 37.96
C LEU A 863 9.31 17.38 39.00
N GLY A 864 10.52 17.37 39.58
CA GLY A 864 10.93 18.38 40.55
C GLY A 864 10.91 19.80 39.98
N ARG A 865 11.43 19.99 38.77
CA ARG A 865 11.40 21.29 38.08
C ARG A 865 9.97 21.76 37.83
N ALA A 866 9.10 20.88 37.35
CA ALA A 866 7.70 21.19 37.09
C ALA A 866 6.95 21.58 38.38
N LEU A 867 7.15 20.83 39.47
CA LEU A 867 6.57 21.13 40.79
C LEU A 867 7.04 22.49 41.31
N ARG A 868 8.36 22.75 41.32
CA ARG A 868 8.93 24.03 41.78
C ARG A 868 8.38 25.22 40.99
N LYS A 869 8.29 25.05 39.66
CA LYS A 869 7.73 26.07 38.76
C LYS A 869 6.23 26.31 39.02
N HIS A 870 5.45 25.25 39.26
CA HIS A 870 4.01 25.34 39.50
C HIS A 870 3.66 25.94 40.87
N CYS A 871 4.41 25.58 41.91
CA CYS A 871 4.25 26.20 43.22
C CYS A 871 4.45 27.72 43.14
N GLY A 872 5.54 28.16 42.47
CA GLY A 872 5.76 29.57 42.12
C GLY A 872 5.64 30.52 43.32
N SER A 873 5.06 31.69 43.11
CA SER A 873 4.76 32.68 44.17
C SER A 873 3.42 32.46 44.87
N SER A 874 2.51 31.68 44.27
CA SER A 874 1.13 31.49 44.75
C SER A 874 1.00 30.37 45.78
N HIS A 875 1.90 29.38 45.75
CA HIS A 875 1.94 28.29 46.72
C HIS A 875 3.38 28.16 47.24
N PRO A 876 3.65 28.48 48.51
CA PRO A 876 5.01 28.42 49.05
C PRO A 876 5.49 26.96 49.10
N TRP A 877 6.76 26.74 48.76
CA TRP A 877 7.36 25.40 48.83
C TRP A 877 8.75 25.46 49.48
N ILE A 878 9.15 24.35 50.11
CA ILE A 878 10.51 24.15 50.65
C ILE A 878 11.07 22.80 50.21
N SER A 879 12.40 22.72 50.11
CA SER A 879 13.11 21.49 49.79
C SER A 879 13.26 20.59 51.02
N CYS A 880 13.38 19.28 50.80
CA CYS A 880 13.82 18.30 51.80
C CYS A 880 15.01 17.50 51.26
N CYS A 881 16.19 17.71 51.85
CA CYS A 881 17.40 16.94 51.55
C CYS A 881 17.51 15.68 52.44
N GLY A 882 16.80 15.67 53.56
CA GLY A 882 16.76 14.59 54.53
C GLY A 882 16.08 13.32 54.01
N ARG A 883 16.63 12.16 54.42
CA ARG A 883 16.15 10.83 54.02
C ARG A 883 15.57 10.01 55.16
N GLY A 884 16.05 10.25 56.37
CA GLY A 884 15.58 9.58 57.58
C GLY A 884 14.21 10.08 58.02
N ARG A 885 13.45 9.21 58.68
CA ARG A 885 12.12 9.49 59.23
C ARG A 885 12.08 10.81 60.02
N HIS A 886 13.00 10.99 60.97
CA HIS A 886 13.08 12.20 61.80
C HIS A 886 13.36 13.47 60.98
N SER A 887 14.23 13.38 59.98
CA SER A 887 14.56 14.52 59.13
C SER A 887 13.37 14.97 58.27
N ILE A 888 12.61 14.02 57.73
CA ILE A 888 11.39 14.28 56.96
C ILE A 888 10.31 14.88 57.85
N GLN A 889 10.08 14.29 59.03
CA GLN A 889 9.11 14.79 60.00
C GLN A 889 9.42 16.22 60.43
N ASN A 890 10.67 16.50 60.82
CA ASN A 890 11.10 17.84 61.22
C ASN A 890 10.86 18.84 60.09
N ARG A 891 11.17 18.46 58.85
CA ARG A 891 10.96 19.33 57.69
C ARG A 891 9.48 19.64 57.43
N ILE A 892 8.59 18.67 57.65
CA ILE A 892 7.14 18.87 57.55
C ILE A 892 6.65 19.86 58.63
N ILE A 893 7.13 19.72 59.86
CA ILE A 893 6.79 20.62 60.97
C ILE A 893 7.30 22.04 60.69
N GLU A 894 8.54 22.18 60.21
CA GLU A 894 9.12 23.47 59.81
C GLU A 894 8.33 24.13 58.68
N ALA A 895 7.89 23.35 57.69
CA ALA A 895 7.02 23.85 56.63
C ALA A 895 5.72 24.41 57.21
N ALA A 896 5.08 23.68 58.12
CA ALA A 896 3.86 24.12 58.79
C ALA A 896 4.07 25.40 59.61
N GLN A 897 5.19 25.50 60.33
CA GLN A 897 5.55 26.70 61.09
C GLN A 897 5.73 27.91 60.16
N TRP A 898 6.37 27.70 59.00
CA TRP A 898 6.51 28.75 57.99
C TRP A 898 5.16 29.16 57.40
N ALA A 899 4.28 28.21 57.08
CA ALA A 899 2.92 28.49 56.63
C ALA A 899 2.13 29.32 57.65
N CYS A 900 2.29 29.08 58.95
CA CYS A 900 1.70 29.92 60.00
C CYS A 900 2.21 31.37 59.97
N THR A 901 3.48 31.61 59.58
CA THR A 901 3.99 32.98 59.43
C THR A 901 3.38 33.69 58.22
N LEU A 902 3.12 32.97 57.13
CA LEU A 902 2.51 33.52 55.92
C LEU A 902 1.01 33.84 56.13
N ASN A 903 0.29 32.98 56.86
CA ASN A 903 -1.13 33.19 57.19
C ASN A 903 -1.38 34.30 58.23
N LYS A 904 -0.36 34.80 58.96
CA LYS A 904 -0.51 35.97 59.83
C LYS A 904 -0.60 37.30 59.07
N TYR A 905 -0.40 37.28 57.75
CA TYR A 905 -0.39 38.47 56.89
C TYR A 905 -1.46 38.45 55.77
N ASN A 906 -2.42 37.53 55.83
CA ASN A 906 -3.61 37.50 54.95
C ASN A 906 -4.90 37.68 55.75
#